data_AF-A0A183I0M3-F1
#
_entry.id   AF-A0A183I0M3-F1
#
_cell.length_a   1.000
_cell.length_b   1.000
_cell.length_c   1.000
_cell.angle_alpha   90.00
_cell.angle_beta   90.00
_cell.angle_gamma   90.00
#
_symmetry.space_group_name_H-M   'P 1'
#
loop_
_entity.id
_entity.type
_entity.pdbx_description
1 polymer ?
#
loop_
_entity_poly.entity_id
_entity_poly.type
_entity_poly.pdbx_seq_one_letter_code
_entity_poly.pdbx_strand_id
1 'polypeptide(L)'
;MYVCFYIAEQNLLKCVRGKIHDEGRMTTSSFTTIPCKGAANIKGRKMMAVIDLDGAVILYSGVTRIGTLYGNFGFIDFKDSSVNNQDVEECRSGLSICAPVVKLHTAFVGCLILETQRHELVMCKLPSITSSSFVAECLSQICSNLPLDKAMKLSLSWCTTNTSRLLDQYHGNRVAAEVSMFIQFVFMQCGIHIQDFSVFREINLFRSRCEEGVHGKKKCTEHFNHIGAWQKMRHLCNEAWWSFDNAENVAPKCYSVSVNDESNLYYYSLAMFSGLHTIYESAKLDRRTTSLLFILSSSLHAFAQIFDLKSYGDYYRKDFPMLSNQSFKILEGKDTLNFFRYRKKTLQTLLMSSRFSPERIPSWHDNLLRFLDSKSHLTSITSSYFVAPIVITIAIGLKRLENITDIQKVLGKSYEKKLRLTKADAEQFASILNENSPAIKKCEKLAHLFKFTKSSLLDLPPAVAIILCELLYEQSTKTLHFLTPAERQKDRSHMPSAEEIFLITRRRWKHDLRCINVIQMLDSRRPIFIPSSNEGLSEASQREMAERLLKAFSMRNITHAFGRSALDFRFFSPPVSRPRSIPPLNLQGRLHPTNTPIELPQSELIKPMIKWGAFYNAVAAGLCIGDSNSLHLDSEWLAMSINNLQGPEAAGLMYAFGLNGHITSMNLFMIHELLSSGDPVMSIAILLGCGASRRATADVQMYKMMVTHLPFMMGPTLLELHIDTMIQTAALVALGLLFAQTSHMGILSQLINEIGRPACPDYEPPTDRYSYSLAAGFAIGLIALGRGEDLLSSVPFVEQYPAIASRLIVLMEGGLRSLCVFPSTASSEGTSSGHSTTASTFSQSNHVRESENVNPHLTASPAIIALGLMYLRTENKWAAENLKIPETISAIEEIRPDLILLRTLCRHLVLWNEITASTRWVEESVPPLVLNYKQRLFGEQSKTDNDDDEEDLRMLQAAIDKQTIAQTYLNIVAGACFALAIRFASTWNAEVFNIIWHYISMVLLLDVQRICSKLTRAAGVTACLNVLGTLVNSLGILMAGSGNLQVLRLCRLLRARVTLPEAYRDSTSHSLYVAANTAMGMLMLGRGRYALKTDDLSIAALVISFFPISPHALSDNR
;
A
#
# COMPACT_ATOMS: atom_id res chain seq x y z
N MET A 1 -28.58 -35.78 3.96
CA MET A 1 -27.19 -36.13 4.32
C MET A 1 -27.21 -37.46 5.05
N TYR A 2 -26.13 -38.26 4.98
CA TYR A 2 -26.00 -39.46 5.80
C TYR A 2 -24.84 -39.27 6.78
N VAL A 3 -25.07 -39.61 8.05
CA VAL A 3 -24.04 -39.68 9.09
C VAL A 3 -23.82 -41.16 9.38
N CYS A 4 -22.58 -41.62 9.26
CA CYS A 4 -22.24 -43.05 9.32
C CYS A 4 -21.18 -43.28 10.40
N PHE A 5 -21.43 -44.24 11.29
CA PHE A 5 -20.53 -44.61 12.38
C PHE A 5 -20.11 -46.07 12.21
N TYR A 6 -18.80 -46.33 12.14
CA TYR A 6 -18.25 -47.68 12.06
C TYR A 6 -17.95 -48.20 13.46
N ILE A 7 -18.51 -49.36 13.81
CA ILE A 7 -18.30 -50.03 15.09
C ILE A 7 -17.38 -51.23 14.83
N ALA A 8 -16.09 -51.06 15.15
CA ALA A 8 -15.05 -52.06 14.86
C ALA A 8 -15.29 -53.40 15.57
N GLU A 9 -15.81 -53.40 16.80
CA GLU A 9 -16.07 -54.62 17.58
C GLU A 9 -17.16 -55.51 16.97
N GLN A 10 -18.09 -54.92 16.22
CA GLN A 10 -19.23 -55.64 15.65
C GLN A 10 -19.12 -55.83 14.12
N ASN A 11 -18.08 -55.28 13.47
CA ASN A 11 -17.96 -55.20 12.01
C ASN A 11 -19.25 -54.66 11.34
N LEU A 12 -19.83 -53.61 11.94
CA LEU A 12 -21.08 -53.00 11.48
C LEU A 12 -20.90 -51.49 11.26
N LEU A 13 -21.41 -51.00 10.13
CA LEU A 13 -21.58 -49.58 9.85
C LEU A 13 -23.04 -49.18 10.09
N LYS A 14 -23.27 -48.27 11.04
CA LYS A 14 -24.59 -47.68 11.29
C LYS A 14 -24.74 -46.38 10.52
N CYS A 15 -25.70 -46.32 9.60
CA CYS A 15 -26.00 -45.14 8.79
C CYS A 15 -27.31 -44.49 9.24
N VAL A 16 -27.30 -43.16 9.43
CA VAL A 16 -28.46 -42.35 9.79
C VAL A 16 -28.69 -41.30 8.71
N ARG A 17 -29.92 -41.20 8.19
CA ARG A 17 -30.29 -40.11 7.30
C ARG A 17 -30.66 -38.89 8.15
N GLY A 18 -29.87 -37.82 8.00
CA GLY A 18 -30.16 -36.50 8.56
C GLY A 18 -30.75 -35.57 7.50
N LYS A 19 -31.87 -34.94 7.82
CA LYS A 19 -32.35 -33.71 7.16
C LYS A 19 -32.06 -32.55 8.10
N ILE A 20 -31.31 -31.56 7.60
CA ILE A 20 -31.03 -30.33 8.34
C ILE A 20 -32.10 -29.32 7.92
N HIS A 21 -32.89 -28.86 8.88
CA HIS A 21 -33.87 -27.80 8.67
C HIS A 21 -33.22 -26.41 8.78
N ASP A 22 -33.89 -25.38 8.27
CA ASP A 22 -33.33 -24.03 8.10
C ASP A 22 -32.84 -23.39 9.41
N GLU A 23 -33.34 -23.84 10.57
CA GLU A 23 -32.97 -23.45 11.93
C GLU A 23 -31.74 -24.20 12.52
N GLY A 24 -31.06 -25.04 11.75
CA GLY A 24 -29.91 -25.84 12.24
C GLY A 24 -30.28 -27.08 13.05
N ARG A 25 -31.57 -27.36 13.25
CA ARG A 25 -32.07 -28.62 13.84
C ARG A 25 -31.96 -29.75 12.82
N MET A 26 -31.34 -30.86 13.23
CA MET A 26 -31.24 -32.07 12.40
C MET A 26 -32.29 -33.10 12.84
N THR A 27 -33.24 -33.39 11.97
CA THR A 27 -34.15 -34.53 12.16
C THR A 27 -33.48 -35.80 11.62
N THR A 28 -33.28 -36.78 12.48
CA THR A 28 -32.71 -38.10 12.15
C THR A 28 -33.83 -39.11 11.88
N SER A 29 -33.66 -39.96 10.87
CA SER A 29 -34.55 -41.10 10.64
C SER A 29 -34.01 -42.39 11.26
N SER A 30 -34.72 -43.50 11.07
CA SER A 30 -34.30 -44.85 11.48
C SER A 30 -32.88 -45.21 11.02
N PHE A 31 -32.17 -45.96 11.86
CA PHE A 31 -30.83 -46.49 11.58
C PHE A 31 -30.92 -47.62 10.56
N THR A 32 -30.01 -47.61 9.58
CA THR A 32 -29.77 -48.76 8.68
C THR A 32 -28.37 -49.30 8.93
N THR A 33 -28.25 -50.60 9.17
CA THR A 33 -26.97 -51.28 9.45
C THR A 33 -26.43 -51.98 8.22
N ILE A 34 -25.15 -51.79 7.91
CA ILE A 34 -24.44 -52.45 6.82
C ILE A 34 -23.28 -53.26 7.43
N PRO A 35 -23.18 -54.59 7.22
CA PRO A 35 -22.02 -55.37 7.66
C PRO A 35 -20.78 -55.01 6.84
N CYS A 36 -19.65 -54.76 7.49
CA CYS A 36 -18.40 -54.41 6.82
C CYS A 36 -17.17 -54.53 7.72
N LYS A 37 -15.99 -54.76 7.13
CA LYS A 37 -14.67 -54.72 7.81
C LYS A 37 -14.07 -53.31 7.89
N GLY A 38 -14.62 -52.36 7.14
CA GLY A 38 -14.19 -50.96 7.14
C GLY A 38 -14.93 -50.13 6.11
N ALA A 39 -14.98 -48.81 6.31
CA ALA A 39 -15.66 -47.89 5.41
C ALA A 39 -14.93 -46.55 5.30
N ALA A 40 -14.97 -45.93 4.12
CA ALA A 40 -14.38 -44.63 3.85
C ALA A 40 -15.27 -43.78 2.94
N ASN A 41 -15.38 -42.49 3.25
CA ASN A 41 -16.12 -41.52 2.42
C ASN A 41 -15.25 -41.02 1.26
N ILE A 42 -15.80 -40.98 0.05
CA ILE A 42 -15.10 -40.50 -1.13
C ILE A 42 -15.34 -38.99 -1.27
N LYS A 43 -14.33 -38.20 -0.88
CA LYS A 43 -14.38 -36.73 -0.95
C LYS A 43 -14.76 -36.28 -2.37
N GLY A 44 -15.81 -35.45 -2.46
CA GLY A 44 -16.29 -34.85 -3.71
C GLY A 44 -17.14 -35.74 -4.63
N ARG A 45 -17.48 -36.99 -4.27
CA ARG A 45 -18.21 -37.91 -5.17
C ARG A 45 -19.55 -38.46 -4.67
N LYS A 46 -20.12 -37.95 -3.58
CA LYS A 46 -21.42 -38.39 -3.00
C LYS A 46 -21.55 -39.93 -2.88
N MET A 47 -20.45 -40.62 -2.65
CA MET A 47 -20.33 -42.08 -2.56
C MET A 47 -19.45 -42.48 -1.37
N MET A 48 -19.63 -43.70 -0.89
CA MET A 48 -18.88 -44.33 0.18
C MET A 48 -18.34 -45.67 -0.31
N ALA A 49 -17.08 -45.98 0.01
CA ALA A 49 -16.51 -47.31 -0.21
C ALA A 49 -16.56 -48.10 1.11
N VAL A 50 -16.99 -49.36 1.02
CA VAL A 50 -17.20 -50.26 2.15
C VAL A 50 -16.51 -51.60 1.83
N ILE A 51 -15.69 -52.12 2.74
CA ILE A 51 -15.07 -53.44 2.63
C ILE A 51 -16.07 -54.47 3.14
N ASP A 52 -16.52 -55.36 2.26
CA ASP A 52 -17.40 -56.48 2.64
C ASP A 52 -16.64 -57.52 3.48
N LEU A 53 -17.35 -58.45 4.12
CA LEU A 53 -16.74 -59.49 4.94
C LEU A 53 -15.76 -60.37 4.14
N ASP A 54 -15.97 -60.51 2.83
CA ASP A 54 -15.10 -61.27 1.92
C ASP A 54 -13.85 -60.49 1.44
N GLY A 55 -13.65 -59.25 1.92
CA GLY A 55 -12.49 -58.42 1.56
C GLY A 55 -12.63 -57.67 0.23
N ALA A 56 -13.78 -57.81 -0.44
CA ALA A 56 -14.12 -57.04 -1.64
C ALA A 56 -14.57 -55.61 -1.29
N VAL A 57 -14.16 -54.63 -2.08
CA VAL A 57 -14.58 -53.23 -1.90
C VAL A 57 -15.87 -52.98 -2.68
N ILE A 58 -16.94 -52.59 -1.98
CA ILE A 58 -18.26 -52.27 -2.54
C ILE A 58 -18.52 -50.77 -2.40
N LEU A 59 -19.06 -50.17 -3.47
CA LEU A 59 -19.46 -48.77 -3.47
C LEU A 59 -20.94 -48.62 -3.08
N TYR A 60 -21.21 -47.66 -2.20
CA TYR A 60 -22.54 -47.30 -1.72
C TYR A 60 -22.82 -45.82 -2.00
N SER A 61 -24.06 -45.49 -2.38
CA SER A 61 -24.57 -44.12 -2.35
C SER A 61 -25.56 -43.99 -1.19
N GLY A 62 -25.10 -43.45 -0.06
CA GLY A 62 -25.86 -43.52 1.18
C GLY A 62 -26.00 -44.96 1.67
N VAL A 63 -27.17 -45.57 1.49
CA VAL A 63 -27.48 -46.95 1.91
C VAL A 63 -27.68 -47.90 0.70
N THR A 64 -27.79 -47.36 -0.52
CA THR A 64 -28.00 -48.19 -1.72
C THR A 64 -26.68 -48.68 -2.28
N ARG A 65 -26.54 -50.00 -2.43
CA ARG A 65 -25.40 -50.67 -3.08
C ARG A 65 -25.33 -50.31 -4.57
N ILE A 66 -24.18 -49.83 -5.03
CA ILE A 66 -23.91 -49.49 -6.44
C ILE A 66 -23.33 -50.69 -7.18
N GLY A 67 -22.26 -51.28 -6.64
CA GLY A 67 -21.52 -52.38 -7.29
C GLY A 67 -20.17 -52.65 -6.62
N THR A 68 -19.56 -53.76 -7.00
CA THR A 68 -18.20 -54.16 -6.59
C THR A 68 -17.15 -53.43 -7.42
N LEU A 69 -16.04 -53.02 -6.79
CA LEU A 69 -14.93 -52.35 -7.45
C LEU A 69 -14.03 -53.38 -8.16
N TYR A 70 -13.79 -53.19 -9.45
CA TYR A 70 -12.83 -53.95 -10.25
C TYR A 70 -11.71 -53.03 -10.71
N GLY A 71 -10.46 -53.49 -10.66
CA GLY A 71 -9.28 -52.70 -11.00
C GLY A 71 -8.39 -53.40 -12.03
N ASN A 72 -7.78 -52.63 -12.92
CA ASN A 72 -6.61 -53.08 -13.68
C ASN A 72 -5.36 -52.78 -12.82
N PHE A 73 -4.63 -53.82 -12.41
CA PHE A 73 -3.38 -53.66 -11.69
C PHE A 73 -2.26 -53.39 -12.69
N GLY A 74 -1.83 -52.13 -12.80
CA GLY A 74 -0.55 -51.76 -13.38
C GLY A 74 0.44 -51.42 -12.27
N PHE A 75 1.49 -52.22 -12.11
CA PHE A 75 2.59 -51.87 -11.22
C PHE A 75 3.37 -50.71 -11.86
N ILE A 76 3.47 -49.58 -11.16
CA ILE A 76 4.38 -48.50 -11.53
C ILE A 76 5.57 -48.63 -10.58
N ASP A 77 6.63 -49.29 -11.04
CA ASP A 77 7.91 -49.32 -10.32
C ASP A 77 8.56 -47.94 -10.41
N PHE A 78 8.67 -47.25 -9.27
CA PHE A 78 9.40 -45.98 -9.14
C PHE A 78 10.91 -46.25 -8.94
N LYS A 79 11.53 -47.00 -9.86
CA LYS A 79 12.98 -47.05 -9.99
C LYS A 79 13.37 -46.87 -11.46
N ASP A 80 14.29 -45.92 -11.65
CA ASP A 80 15.06 -45.61 -12.85
C ASP A 80 14.36 -44.80 -13.95
N SER A 81 14.41 -43.47 -13.76
CA SER A 81 14.36 -42.50 -14.84
C SER A 81 15.69 -42.50 -15.59
N SER A 82 15.86 -43.41 -16.56
CA SER A 82 16.65 -43.14 -17.77
C SER A 82 16.57 -44.32 -18.75
N VAL A 83 16.38 -43.96 -20.03
CA VAL A 83 16.65 -44.72 -21.26
C VAL A 83 15.42 -45.27 -22.02
N ASN A 84 15.20 -44.59 -23.16
CA ASN A 84 14.64 -45.00 -24.45
C ASN A 84 13.17 -45.39 -24.63
N ASN A 85 12.52 -44.57 -25.47
CA ASN A 85 11.41 -44.93 -26.33
C ASN A 85 11.77 -46.13 -27.22
N GLN A 86 11.04 -47.24 -27.05
CA GLN A 86 10.50 -48.14 -28.06
C GLN A 86 10.19 -49.45 -27.35
N ASP A 87 8.92 -49.64 -27.03
CA ASP A 87 8.18 -50.91 -26.87
C ASP A 87 6.96 -50.62 -26.00
N VAL A 88 5.90 -50.12 -26.65
CA VAL A 88 4.56 -50.08 -26.04
C VAL A 88 4.06 -51.53 -26.06
N GLU A 89 4.44 -52.31 -25.05
CA GLU A 89 3.79 -53.58 -24.77
C GLU A 89 2.31 -53.31 -24.49
N GLU A 90 1.45 -53.88 -25.34
CA GLU A 90 0.01 -53.91 -25.18
C GLU A 90 -0.35 -54.46 -23.80
N CYS A 91 -0.71 -53.55 -22.87
CA CYS A 91 -1.30 -53.92 -21.59
C CYS A 91 -2.59 -54.72 -21.82
N ARG A 92 -2.49 -56.04 -21.65
CA ARG A 92 -3.61 -56.99 -21.66
C ARG A 92 -4.65 -56.57 -20.60
N SER A 93 -5.75 -55.96 -21.05
CA SER A 93 -6.82 -55.49 -20.17
C SER A 93 -7.74 -56.64 -19.72
N GLY A 94 -7.36 -57.36 -18.67
CA GLY A 94 -8.26 -58.24 -17.93
C GLY A 94 -8.64 -57.60 -16.60
N LEU A 95 -9.93 -57.32 -16.37
CA LEU A 95 -10.44 -56.85 -15.08
C LEU A 95 -10.31 -57.99 -14.06
N SER A 96 -9.52 -57.81 -13.01
CA SER A 96 -9.52 -58.69 -11.85
C SER A 96 -10.20 -58.02 -10.66
N ILE A 97 -10.84 -58.83 -9.80
CA ILE A 97 -11.36 -58.36 -8.51
C ILE A 97 -10.16 -57.85 -7.72
N CYS A 98 -10.29 -56.67 -7.08
CA CYS A 98 -9.22 -56.17 -6.23
C CYS A 98 -8.85 -57.23 -5.18
N ALA A 99 -7.56 -57.56 -5.06
CA ALA A 99 -7.05 -58.44 -4.00
C ALA A 99 -7.61 -58.03 -2.62
N PRO A 100 -7.82 -58.97 -1.67
CA PRO A 100 -8.52 -58.70 -0.42
C PRO A 100 -7.89 -57.50 0.30
N VAL A 101 -8.69 -56.44 0.47
CA VAL A 101 -8.27 -55.17 1.06
C VAL A 101 -8.44 -55.22 2.57
N VAL A 102 -7.40 -54.84 3.31
CA VAL A 102 -7.39 -54.85 4.77
C VAL A 102 -7.95 -53.53 5.32
N LYS A 103 -7.58 -52.39 4.69
CA LYS A 103 -7.97 -51.06 5.18
C LYS A 103 -8.15 -50.05 4.04
N LEU A 104 -9.04 -49.09 4.26
CA LEU A 104 -9.32 -47.96 3.37
C LEU A 104 -8.85 -46.65 4.02
N HIS A 105 -8.10 -45.84 3.27
CA HIS A 105 -7.72 -44.48 3.68
C HIS A 105 -8.26 -43.44 2.69
N THR A 106 -8.74 -42.30 3.22
CA THR A 106 -9.21 -41.17 2.40
C THR A 106 -8.05 -40.24 2.05
N ALA A 107 -7.76 -40.03 0.76
CA ALA A 107 -6.69 -39.15 0.30
C ALA A 107 -7.24 -37.78 -0.15
N PHE A 108 -7.53 -37.66 -1.44
CA PHE A 108 -7.95 -36.43 -2.14
C PHE A 108 -9.32 -36.60 -2.80
N VAL A 109 -9.85 -35.53 -3.40
CA VAL A 109 -11.14 -35.56 -4.13
C VAL A 109 -11.11 -36.64 -5.21
N GLY A 110 -11.96 -37.67 -5.07
CA GLY A 110 -12.11 -38.75 -6.05
C GLY A 110 -11.07 -39.88 -6.03
N CYS A 111 -10.12 -39.90 -5.08
CA CYS A 111 -9.12 -40.97 -4.93
C CYS A 111 -9.23 -41.68 -3.57
N LEU A 112 -9.06 -43.00 -3.57
CA LEU A 112 -9.00 -43.86 -2.39
C LEU A 112 -7.64 -44.54 -2.30
N ILE A 113 -7.11 -44.72 -1.10
CA ILE A 113 -5.92 -45.53 -0.87
C ILE A 113 -6.38 -46.87 -0.28
N LEU A 114 -6.03 -47.95 -0.98
CA LEU A 114 -6.31 -49.33 -0.60
C LEU A 114 -5.05 -49.92 0.04
N GLU A 115 -5.16 -50.48 1.23
CA GLU A 115 -4.09 -51.27 1.85
C GLU A 115 -4.34 -52.76 1.60
N THR A 116 -3.42 -53.41 0.88
CA THR A 116 -3.51 -54.85 0.59
C THR A 116 -3.01 -55.67 1.79
N GLN A 117 -3.26 -56.99 1.79
CA GLN A 117 -2.70 -57.90 2.80
C GLN A 117 -1.16 -57.90 2.88
N ARG A 118 -0.47 -57.41 1.85
CA ARG A 118 1.00 -57.28 1.83
C ARG A 118 1.50 -55.93 2.38
N HIS A 119 0.62 -55.14 3.00
CA HIS A 119 0.88 -53.75 3.44
C HIS A 119 1.30 -52.78 2.32
N GLU A 120 0.97 -53.10 1.07
CA GLU A 120 1.17 -52.18 -0.07
C GLU A 120 0.01 -51.19 -0.16
N LEU A 121 0.33 -49.92 -0.37
CA LEU A 121 -0.64 -48.84 -0.53
C LEU A 121 -0.89 -48.57 -2.01
N VAL A 122 -2.08 -48.93 -2.50
CA VAL A 122 -2.49 -48.70 -3.90
C VAL A 122 -3.43 -47.50 -3.98
N MET A 123 -3.08 -46.52 -4.81
CA MET A 123 -3.97 -45.39 -5.09
C MET A 123 -4.98 -45.77 -6.17
N CYS A 124 -6.25 -45.87 -5.79
CA CYS A 124 -7.38 -46.09 -6.69
C CYS A 124 -8.03 -44.74 -7.04
N LYS A 125 -7.94 -44.35 -8.31
CA LYS A 125 -8.71 -43.24 -8.87
C LYS A 125 -10.04 -43.77 -9.38
N LEU A 126 -11.15 -43.39 -8.75
CA LEU A 126 -12.45 -43.79 -9.27
C LEU A 126 -12.76 -43.00 -10.55
N PRO A 127 -13.67 -43.47 -11.42
CA PRO A 127 -14.29 -42.67 -12.48
C PRO A 127 -15.33 -41.69 -11.91
N SER A 128 -15.35 -40.44 -12.38
CA SER A 128 -16.44 -39.52 -12.00
C SER A 128 -17.76 -39.99 -12.61
N ILE A 129 -18.89 -39.67 -11.98
CA ILE A 129 -20.24 -40.06 -12.45
C ILE A 129 -20.49 -39.56 -13.89
N THR A 130 -19.89 -38.42 -14.23
CA THR A 130 -19.84 -37.85 -15.57
C THR A 130 -18.44 -37.25 -15.77
N SER A 131 -17.88 -37.34 -16.98
CA SER A 131 -16.63 -36.66 -17.35
C SER A 131 -16.88 -35.20 -17.74
N SER A 132 -18.04 -34.92 -18.34
CA SER A 132 -18.46 -33.58 -18.72
C SER A 132 -19.30 -32.91 -17.62
N SER A 133 -19.02 -31.64 -17.37
CA SER A 133 -19.87 -30.77 -16.52
C SER A 133 -21.27 -30.61 -17.10
N PHE A 134 -21.39 -30.64 -18.43
CA PHE A 134 -22.68 -30.52 -19.13
C PHE A 134 -23.59 -31.72 -18.86
N VAL A 135 -23.06 -32.94 -18.94
CA VAL A 135 -23.85 -34.16 -18.65
C VAL A 135 -24.18 -34.24 -17.15
N ALA A 136 -23.29 -33.73 -16.29
CA ALA A 136 -23.57 -33.60 -14.86
C ALA A 136 -24.78 -32.70 -14.59
N GLU A 137 -24.86 -31.57 -15.30
CA GLU A 137 -26.01 -30.67 -15.30
C GLU A 137 -27.26 -31.37 -15.85
N CYS A 138 -27.13 -32.10 -16.97
CA CYS A 138 -28.25 -32.83 -17.56
C CYS A 138 -28.86 -33.81 -16.57
N LEU A 139 -28.03 -34.62 -15.94
CA LEU A 139 -28.43 -35.60 -14.94
C LEU A 139 -29.05 -34.90 -13.72
N SER A 140 -28.45 -33.82 -13.23
CA SER A 140 -28.98 -33.07 -12.08
C SER A 140 -30.37 -32.49 -12.37
N GLN A 141 -30.59 -31.93 -13.57
CA GLN A 141 -31.86 -31.30 -13.93
C GLN A 141 -32.96 -32.35 -14.12
N ILE A 142 -32.66 -33.45 -14.80
CA ILE A 142 -33.59 -34.57 -14.97
C ILE A 142 -33.94 -35.19 -13.61
N CYS A 143 -32.95 -35.42 -12.75
CA CYS A 143 -33.17 -35.94 -11.40
C CYS A 143 -33.99 -34.98 -10.53
N SER A 144 -33.95 -33.66 -10.76
CA SER A 144 -34.75 -32.68 -10.02
C SER A 144 -36.25 -32.73 -10.37
N ASN A 145 -36.58 -33.17 -11.59
CA ASN A 145 -37.94 -33.31 -12.08
C ASN A 145 -38.57 -34.66 -11.71
N LEU A 146 -37.77 -35.61 -11.21
CA LEU A 146 -38.18 -36.97 -10.86
C LEU A 146 -38.37 -37.12 -9.34
N PRO A 147 -39.27 -38.01 -8.88
CA PRO A 147 -39.32 -38.41 -7.48
C PRO A 147 -37.98 -38.99 -7.01
N LEU A 148 -37.60 -38.71 -5.75
CA LEU A 148 -36.26 -38.99 -5.22
C LEU A 148 -35.83 -40.46 -5.37
N ASP A 149 -36.75 -41.41 -5.18
CA ASP A 149 -36.44 -42.85 -5.29
C ASP A 149 -36.16 -43.28 -6.73
N LYS A 150 -36.87 -42.69 -7.70
CA LYS A 150 -36.68 -42.95 -9.14
C LYS A 150 -35.45 -42.21 -9.68
N ALA A 151 -35.18 -41.00 -9.21
CA ALA A 151 -33.98 -40.23 -9.52
C ALA A 151 -32.71 -40.95 -9.06
N MET A 152 -32.70 -41.51 -7.85
CA MET A 152 -31.59 -42.32 -7.33
C MET A 152 -31.36 -43.55 -8.22
N LYS A 153 -32.41 -44.30 -8.55
CA LYS A 153 -32.31 -45.47 -9.45
C LYS A 153 -31.74 -45.11 -10.82
N LEU A 154 -32.19 -44.01 -11.43
CA LEU A 154 -31.66 -43.53 -12.72
C LEU A 154 -30.16 -43.19 -12.63
N SER A 155 -29.75 -42.44 -11.59
CA SER A 155 -28.34 -42.09 -11.40
C SER A 155 -27.44 -43.31 -11.16
N LEU A 156 -27.95 -44.32 -10.44
CA LEU A 156 -27.25 -45.58 -10.20
C LEU A 156 -27.10 -46.39 -11.49
N SER A 157 -28.17 -46.50 -12.28
CA SER A 157 -28.11 -47.20 -13.56
C SER A 157 -27.14 -46.56 -14.55
N TRP A 158 -27.00 -45.22 -14.54
CA TRP A 158 -25.99 -44.52 -15.34
C TRP A 158 -24.56 -44.81 -14.86
N CYS A 159 -24.34 -44.87 -13.55
CA CYS A 159 -23.02 -45.20 -12.99
C CYS A 159 -22.58 -46.63 -13.36
N THR A 160 -23.53 -47.57 -13.50
CA THR A 160 -23.23 -48.98 -13.81
C THR A 160 -23.00 -49.26 -15.29
N THR A 161 -23.38 -48.35 -16.21
CA THR A 161 -23.31 -48.57 -17.67
C THR A 161 -21.90 -48.47 -18.29
N ASN A 162 -20.82 -48.53 -17.50
CA ASN A 162 -19.41 -48.58 -17.96
C ASN A 162 -19.02 -47.52 -19.02
N THR A 163 -19.60 -46.32 -18.92
CA THR A 163 -19.43 -45.23 -19.90
C THR A 163 -18.01 -44.65 -19.90
N SER A 164 -17.33 -44.64 -18.75
CA SER A 164 -15.97 -44.10 -18.62
C SER A 164 -14.94 -44.90 -19.43
N ARG A 165 -15.04 -46.24 -19.44
CA ARG A 165 -14.11 -47.11 -20.20
C ARG A 165 -14.25 -46.91 -21.70
N LEU A 166 -15.50 -46.73 -22.18
CA LEU A 166 -15.78 -46.46 -23.58
C LEU A 166 -15.24 -45.09 -24.01
N LEU A 167 -15.32 -44.08 -23.15
CA LEU A 167 -14.80 -42.75 -23.42
C LEU A 167 -13.27 -42.66 -23.43
N ASP A 168 -12.58 -43.44 -22.58
CA ASP A 168 -11.12 -43.47 -22.54
C ASP A 168 -10.52 -44.01 -23.86
N GLN A 169 -11.23 -44.92 -24.52
CA GLN A 169 -10.87 -45.49 -25.83
C GLN A 169 -11.33 -44.64 -27.02
N TYR A 170 -12.05 -43.53 -26.80
CA TYR A 170 -12.54 -42.65 -27.85
C TYR A 170 -11.60 -41.45 -28.07
N HIS A 171 -11.10 -41.32 -29.30
CA HIS A 171 -10.14 -40.28 -29.69
C HIS A 171 -10.79 -39.02 -30.31
N GLY A 172 -12.12 -38.97 -30.46
CA GLY A 172 -12.86 -37.81 -30.99
C GLY A 172 -13.33 -36.82 -29.92
N ASN A 173 -14.37 -36.02 -30.21
CA ASN A 173 -14.95 -35.10 -29.24
C ASN A 173 -15.66 -35.86 -28.10
N ARG A 174 -14.93 -36.08 -27.00
CA ARG A 174 -15.36 -36.86 -25.84
C ARG A 174 -16.66 -36.36 -25.21
N VAL A 175 -16.85 -35.05 -25.14
CA VAL A 175 -18.05 -34.44 -24.53
C VAL A 175 -19.29 -34.77 -25.34
N ALA A 176 -19.16 -34.68 -26.65
CA ALA A 176 -20.25 -34.88 -27.57
C ALA A 176 -20.64 -36.39 -27.62
N ALA A 177 -19.65 -37.28 -27.58
CA ALA A 177 -19.87 -38.73 -27.43
C ALA A 177 -20.56 -39.08 -26.09
N GLU A 178 -20.14 -38.47 -24.98
CA GLU A 178 -20.77 -38.68 -23.67
C GLU A 178 -22.23 -38.21 -23.66
N VAL A 179 -22.54 -37.07 -24.29
CA VAL A 179 -23.91 -36.54 -24.40
C VAL A 179 -24.80 -37.47 -25.22
N SER A 180 -24.31 -37.97 -26.36
CA SER A 180 -25.09 -38.86 -27.20
C SER A 180 -25.31 -40.24 -26.53
N MET A 181 -24.31 -40.79 -25.82
CA MET A 181 -24.48 -41.96 -24.95
C MET A 181 -25.52 -41.71 -23.83
N PHE A 182 -25.51 -40.52 -23.24
CA PHE A 182 -26.46 -40.14 -22.20
C PHE A 182 -27.90 -40.05 -22.73
N ILE A 183 -28.11 -39.42 -23.89
CA ILE A 183 -29.43 -39.31 -24.51
C ILE A 183 -29.94 -40.69 -24.93
N GLN A 184 -29.08 -41.55 -25.50
CA GLN A 184 -29.43 -42.93 -25.82
C GLN A 184 -29.86 -43.70 -24.56
N PHE A 185 -29.13 -43.54 -23.45
CA PHE A 185 -29.49 -44.12 -22.17
C PHE A 185 -30.84 -43.62 -21.66
N VAL A 186 -31.13 -42.32 -21.76
CA VAL A 186 -32.43 -41.75 -21.40
C VAL A 186 -33.56 -42.35 -22.24
N PHE A 187 -33.36 -42.54 -23.56
CA PHE A 187 -34.35 -43.18 -24.43
C PHE A 187 -34.60 -44.63 -24.04
N MET A 188 -33.55 -45.40 -23.75
CA MET A 188 -33.66 -46.78 -23.28
C MET A 188 -34.43 -46.89 -21.95
N GLN A 189 -34.19 -45.98 -21.01
CA GLN A 189 -34.93 -45.93 -19.74
C GLN A 189 -36.41 -45.55 -19.93
N CYS A 190 -36.72 -44.77 -20.97
CA CYS A 190 -38.09 -44.46 -21.39
C CYS A 190 -38.71 -45.56 -22.26
N GLY A 191 -38.01 -46.68 -22.53
CA GLY A 191 -38.51 -47.76 -23.37
C GLY A 191 -38.55 -47.43 -24.87
N ILE A 192 -37.85 -46.40 -25.33
CA ILE A 192 -37.85 -45.95 -26.73
C ILE A 192 -36.59 -46.50 -27.41
N HIS A 193 -36.77 -47.25 -28.49
CA HIS A 193 -35.67 -47.73 -29.32
C HIS A 193 -35.87 -47.30 -30.78
N ILE A 194 -34.95 -46.46 -31.28
CA ILE A 194 -34.95 -45.95 -32.65
C ILE A 194 -33.90 -46.71 -33.45
N GLN A 195 -34.31 -47.42 -34.50
CA GLN A 195 -33.39 -48.15 -35.39
C GLN A 195 -32.61 -47.16 -36.29
N ASP A 196 -31.30 -47.37 -36.42
CA ASP A 196 -30.38 -46.63 -37.32
C ASP A 196 -30.40 -45.10 -37.20
N PHE A 197 -30.65 -44.57 -35.99
CA PHE A 197 -30.66 -43.12 -35.78
C PHE A 197 -29.28 -42.49 -36.05
N SER A 198 -29.23 -41.45 -36.88
CA SER A 198 -27.98 -40.84 -37.34
C SER A 198 -27.09 -40.33 -36.20
N VAL A 199 -27.70 -39.89 -35.10
CA VAL A 199 -26.99 -39.35 -33.93
C VAL A 199 -26.35 -40.44 -33.07
N PHE A 200 -26.90 -41.66 -33.08
CA PHE A 200 -26.39 -42.80 -32.30
C PHE A 200 -25.54 -43.76 -33.13
N ARG A 201 -25.52 -43.63 -34.45
CA ARG A 201 -24.87 -44.57 -35.38
C ARG A 201 -23.38 -44.77 -35.10
N GLU A 202 -22.63 -43.69 -34.95
CA GLU A 202 -21.18 -43.77 -34.67
C GLU A 202 -20.88 -44.44 -33.33
N ILE A 203 -21.71 -44.18 -32.31
CA ILE A 203 -21.52 -44.74 -30.97
C ILE A 203 -21.91 -46.21 -30.93
N ASN A 204 -22.97 -46.59 -31.65
CA ASN A 204 -23.35 -48.00 -31.81
C ASN A 204 -22.27 -48.78 -32.57
N LEU A 205 -21.68 -48.20 -33.62
CA LEU A 205 -20.52 -48.77 -34.32
C LEU A 205 -19.29 -48.86 -33.41
N PHE A 206 -19.04 -47.85 -32.57
CA PHE A 206 -17.95 -47.88 -31.60
C PHE A 206 -18.16 -48.96 -30.53
N ARG A 207 -19.38 -49.12 -30.00
CA ARG A 207 -19.75 -50.19 -29.07
C ARG A 207 -19.51 -51.57 -29.69
N SER A 208 -19.95 -51.78 -30.94
CA SER A 208 -19.73 -53.02 -31.69
C SER A 208 -18.24 -53.33 -31.89
N ARG A 209 -17.39 -52.32 -32.18
CA ARG A 209 -15.93 -52.51 -32.31
C ARG A 209 -15.26 -52.89 -30.99
N CYS A 210 -15.69 -52.29 -29.88
CA CYS A 210 -15.19 -52.63 -28.55
C CYS A 210 -15.61 -54.05 -28.14
N GLU A 211 -16.77 -54.53 -28.58
CA GLU A 211 -17.28 -55.90 -28.34
C GLU A 211 -16.58 -56.94 -29.23
N GLU A 212 -16.30 -56.63 -30.51
CA GLU A 212 -15.58 -57.51 -31.44
C GLU A 212 -14.12 -57.75 -31.05
N GLY A 213 -13.46 -56.79 -30.36
CA GLY A 213 -12.10 -56.94 -29.86
C GLY A 213 -11.90 -58.07 -28.82
N VAL A 214 -13.00 -58.63 -28.28
CA VAL A 214 -12.96 -59.72 -27.29
C VAL A 214 -12.93 -61.11 -27.96
N HIS A 215 -13.37 -61.24 -29.22
CA HIS A 215 -13.41 -62.53 -29.92
C HIS A 215 -12.95 -62.43 -31.39
N GLY A 216 -11.68 -62.80 -31.62
CA GLY A 216 -11.23 -63.33 -32.93
C GLY A 216 -10.06 -62.61 -33.59
N LYS A 217 -8.85 -63.13 -33.43
CA LYS A 217 -7.70 -62.81 -34.31
C LYS A 217 -7.89 -63.50 -35.67
N LYS A 218 -8.26 -62.77 -36.72
CA LYS A 218 -7.94 -63.14 -38.10
C LYS A 218 -6.92 -62.14 -38.66
N LYS A 219 -5.72 -62.63 -38.97
CA LYS A 219 -4.67 -61.89 -39.68
C LYS A 219 -5.18 -61.54 -41.09
N CYS A 220 -5.28 -60.26 -41.41
CA CYS A 220 -5.38 -59.78 -42.78
C CYS A 220 -4.23 -58.81 -43.06
N THR A 221 -3.52 -59.08 -44.14
CA THR A 221 -2.28 -58.47 -44.62
C THR A 221 -2.47 -57.02 -45.10
N GLU A 222 -1.46 -56.18 -44.83
CA GLU A 222 -1.51 -54.71 -44.77
C GLU A 222 -1.45 -53.96 -46.13
N HIS A 223 -1.95 -54.50 -47.24
CA HIS A 223 -1.77 -53.84 -48.55
C HIS A 223 -3.03 -53.43 -49.34
N PHE A 224 -4.24 -53.62 -48.79
CA PHE A 224 -5.50 -53.23 -49.46
C PHE A 224 -6.26 -52.04 -48.84
N ASN A 225 -5.64 -51.27 -47.93
CA ASN A 225 -6.36 -50.29 -47.10
C ASN A 225 -6.15 -48.81 -47.44
N HIS A 226 -5.34 -48.41 -48.43
CA HIS A 226 -5.14 -46.96 -48.66
C HIS A 226 -6.30 -46.25 -49.37
N ILE A 227 -6.99 -46.90 -50.32
CA ILE A 227 -8.20 -46.33 -50.97
C ILE A 227 -9.41 -46.38 -50.01
N GLY A 228 -9.53 -47.45 -49.22
CA GLY A 228 -10.53 -47.58 -48.17
C GLY A 228 -10.30 -46.63 -46.99
N ALA A 229 -9.05 -46.32 -46.64
CA ALA A 229 -8.70 -45.32 -45.64
C ALA A 229 -8.95 -43.89 -46.14
N TRP A 230 -8.78 -43.61 -47.43
CA TRP A 230 -9.13 -42.32 -48.03
C TRP A 230 -10.64 -42.11 -48.14
N GLN A 231 -11.41 -43.14 -48.52
CA GLN A 231 -12.87 -43.09 -48.45
C GLN A 231 -13.37 -43.02 -46.99
N LYS A 232 -12.72 -43.73 -46.05
CA LYS A 232 -12.97 -43.59 -44.61
C LYS A 232 -12.60 -42.21 -44.09
N MET A 233 -11.50 -41.59 -44.54
CA MET A 233 -11.14 -40.21 -44.18
C MET A 233 -12.12 -39.20 -44.78
N ARG A 234 -12.58 -39.41 -46.02
CA ARG A 234 -13.62 -38.57 -46.63
C ARG A 234 -14.96 -38.69 -45.90
N HIS A 235 -15.31 -39.88 -45.41
CA HIS A 235 -16.46 -40.08 -44.52
C HIS A 235 -16.24 -39.51 -43.11
N LEU A 236 -15.04 -39.62 -42.53
CA LEU A 236 -14.71 -39.07 -41.20
C LEU A 236 -14.55 -37.54 -41.19
N CYS A 237 -14.10 -36.93 -42.29
CA CYS A 237 -13.98 -35.48 -42.43
C CYS A 237 -15.31 -34.80 -42.78
N ASN A 238 -16.19 -35.46 -43.56
CA ASN A 238 -17.57 -34.98 -43.79
C ASN A 238 -18.50 -35.24 -42.60
N GLU A 239 -18.17 -36.18 -41.70
CA GLU A 239 -18.88 -36.40 -40.43
C GLU A 239 -18.17 -35.75 -39.24
N ALA A 240 -17.53 -34.58 -39.43
CA ALA A 240 -17.57 -33.63 -38.33
C ALA A 240 -19.06 -33.42 -38.03
N TRP A 241 -19.51 -33.56 -36.77
CA TRP A 241 -20.91 -33.34 -36.35
C TRP A 241 -21.45 -31.91 -36.66
N TRP A 242 -20.68 -31.14 -37.45
CA TRP A 242 -20.62 -29.72 -37.71
C TRP A 242 -20.38 -29.38 -39.20
N SER A 243 -20.05 -30.34 -40.09
CA SER A 243 -19.82 -30.03 -41.51
C SER A 243 -21.15 -29.88 -42.24
N PHE A 244 -21.65 -28.65 -42.23
CA PHE A 244 -22.70 -28.15 -43.09
C PHE A 244 -22.07 -27.75 -44.43
N ASP A 245 -21.99 -28.70 -45.36
CA ASP A 245 -21.94 -28.35 -46.78
C ASP A 245 -22.92 -29.26 -47.54
N ASN A 246 -23.88 -28.62 -48.20
CA ASN A 246 -24.92 -29.14 -49.11
C ASN A 246 -26.26 -29.54 -48.46
N ALA A 247 -26.99 -28.52 -48.01
CA ALA A 247 -28.37 -28.55 -47.54
C ALA A 247 -29.42 -28.95 -48.60
N GLU A 248 -29.07 -29.02 -49.88
CA GLU A 248 -30.08 -29.08 -50.95
C GLU A 248 -30.39 -30.51 -51.47
N ASN A 249 -29.66 -31.56 -51.05
CA ASN A 249 -29.79 -32.90 -51.67
C ASN A 249 -29.86 -34.09 -50.69
N VAL A 250 -30.39 -33.95 -49.47
CA VAL A 250 -30.58 -35.09 -48.56
C VAL A 250 -32.04 -35.59 -48.60
N ALA A 251 -32.24 -36.78 -49.18
CA ALA A 251 -33.54 -37.46 -49.23
C ALA A 251 -34.20 -37.60 -47.83
N PRO A 252 -35.54 -37.54 -47.73
CA PRO A 252 -36.24 -37.67 -46.45
C PRO A 252 -35.98 -39.04 -45.82
N LYS A 253 -35.42 -39.05 -44.60
CA LYS A 253 -35.13 -40.29 -43.84
C LYS A 253 -36.29 -40.59 -42.91
N CYS A 254 -36.87 -41.79 -43.04
CA CYS A 254 -37.92 -42.30 -42.17
C CYS A 254 -37.34 -43.35 -41.22
N TYR A 255 -37.40 -43.11 -39.92
CA TYR A 255 -36.89 -44.02 -38.88
C TYR A 255 -38.03 -44.85 -38.29
N SER A 256 -37.80 -46.15 -38.09
CA SER A 256 -38.70 -47.06 -37.36
C SER A 256 -38.44 -46.99 -35.86
N VAL A 257 -39.51 -46.87 -35.07
CA VAL A 257 -39.46 -46.77 -33.61
C VAL A 257 -40.22 -47.93 -32.97
N SER A 258 -39.60 -48.63 -32.03
CA SER A 258 -40.27 -49.53 -31.10
C SER A 258 -40.39 -48.90 -29.71
N VAL A 259 -41.55 -49.03 -29.09
CA VAL A 259 -41.86 -48.47 -27.77
C VAL A 259 -42.24 -49.61 -26.83
N ASN A 260 -41.53 -49.73 -25.71
CA ASN A 260 -41.78 -50.70 -24.66
C ASN A 260 -42.39 -50.02 -23.42
N ASP A 261 -43.69 -50.23 -23.24
CA ASP A 261 -44.51 -49.63 -22.18
C ASP A 261 -44.24 -50.21 -20.78
N GLU A 262 -43.53 -51.34 -20.65
CA GLU A 262 -43.22 -51.96 -19.35
C GLU A 262 -42.01 -51.34 -18.63
N SER A 263 -41.36 -50.36 -19.25
CA SER A 263 -40.18 -49.72 -18.67
C SER A 263 -40.51 -48.86 -17.44
N ASN A 264 -39.66 -48.97 -16.41
CA ASN A 264 -39.86 -48.39 -15.07
C ASN A 264 -40.02 -46.86 -15.00
N LEU A 265 -39.63 -46.15 -16.06
CA LEU A 265 -39.61 -44.68 -16.16
C LEU A 265 -40.47 -44.15 -17.31
N TYR A 266 -41.20 -44.99 -18.05
CA TYR A 266 -42.08 -44.59 -19.15
C TYR A 266 -43.08 -43.49 -18.75
N TYR A 267 -43.71 -43.64 -17.57
CA TYR A 267 -44.68 -42.68 -17.04
C TYR A 267 -44.09 -41.30 -16.70
N TYR A 268 -42.76 -41.17 -16.60
CA TYR A 268 -42.06 -39.91 -16.31
C TYR A 268 -41.34 -39.33 -17.54
N SER A 269 -41.50 -39.94 -18.71
CA SER A 269 -40.90 -39.54 -19.99
C SER A 269 -41.08 -38.05 -20.31
N LEU A 270 -42.28 -37.49 -20.12
CA LEU A 270 -42.56 -36.06 -20.35
C LEU A 270 -41.84 -35.13 -19.36
N ALA A 271 -41.64 -35.55 -18.11
CA ALA A 271 -40.88 -34.77 -17.12
C ALA A 271 -39.38 -34.75 -17.44
N MET A 272 -38.85 -35.86 -17.98
CA MET A 272 -37.48 -35.95 -18.49
C MET A 272 -37.29 -35.09 -19.74
N PHE A 273 -38.27 -35.10 -20.66
CA PHE A 273 -38.29 -34.22 -21.83
C PHE A 273 -38.28 -32.74 -21.45
N SER A 274 -39.10 -32.33 -20.47
CA SER A 274 -39.08 -30.97 -19.92
C SER A 274 -37.70 -30.59 -19.35
N GLY A 275 -37.03 -31.53 -18.68
CA GLY A 275 -35.68 -31.34 -18.17
C GLY A 275 -34.67 -31.11 -19.29
N LEU A 276 -34.67 -31.98 -20.30
CA LEU A 276 -33.81 -31.89 -21.48
C LEU A 276 -34.04 -30.61 -22.30
N HIS A 277 -35.29 -30.19 -22.48
CA HIS A 277 -35.62 -28.94 -23.15
C HIS A 277 -35.09 -27.71 -22.38
N THR A 278 -35.16 -27.71 -21.05
CA THR A 278 -34.61 -26.61 -20.23
C THR A 278 -33.10 -26.48 -20.40
N ILE A 279 -32.39 -27.61 -20.56
CA ILE A 279 -30.95 -27.64 -20.81
C ILE A 279 -30.64 -27.20 -22.24
N TYR A 280 -31.46 -27.57 -23.22
CA TYR A 280 -31.32 -27.10 -24.59
C TYR A 280 -31.39 -25.56 -24.67
N GLU A 281 -32.33 -24.95 -23.94
CA GLU A 281 -32.45 -23.50 -23.87
C GLU A 281 -31.28 -22.84 -23.11
N SER A 282 -30.71 -23.48 -22.09
CA SER A 282 -29.49 -22.95 -21.44
C SER A 282 -28.25 -23.10 -22.30
N ALA A 283 -28.14 -24.19 -23.07
CA ALA A 283 -27.06 -24.39 -24.04
C ALA A 283 -27.06 -23.34 -25.15
N LYS A 284 -28.24 -22.82 -25.55
CA LYS A 284 -28.32 -21.71 -26.53
C LYS A 284 -27.61 -20.43 -26.06
N LEU A 285 -27.47 -20.23 -24.75
CA LEU A 285 -26.77 -19.09 -24.17
C LEU A 285 -25.26 -19.30 -23.97
N ASP A 286 -24.74 -20.51 -24.16
CA ASP A 286 -23.30 -20.77 -24.04
C ASP A 286 -22.72 -21.14 -25.41
N ARG A 287 -21.88 -20.24 -25.95
CA ARG A 287 -21.27 -20.40 -27.28
C ARG A 287 -20.38 -21.65 -27.37
N ARG A 288 -19.85 -22.12 -26.24
CA ARG A 288 -19.00 -23.32 -26.15
C ARG A 288 -19.80 -24.60 -26.41
N THR A 289 -21.11 -24.57 -26.19
CA THR A 289 -22.01 -25.72 -26.33
C THR A 289 -22.76 -25.76 -27.65
N THR A 290 -22.42 -24.88 -28.60
CA THR A 290 -22.95 -24.90 -29.97
C THR A 290 -22.89 -26.32 -30.51
N SER A 291 -21.69 -26.92 -30.49
CA SER A 291 -21.37 -28.34 -30.18
C SER A 291 -22.47 -29.40 -30.10
N LEU A 292 -23.35 -29.15 -29.15
CA LEU A 292 -24.24 -30.13 -28.55
C LEU A 292 -25.70 -29.81 -28.89
N LEU A 293 -25.98 -28.58 -29.35
CA LEU A 293 -27.32 -28.10 -29.68
C LEU A 293 -27.96 -28.93 -30.78
N PHE A 294 -27.21 -29.36 -31.79
CA PHE A 294 -27.77 -30.18 -32.87
C PHE A 294 -28.16 -31.58 -32.39
N ILE A 295 -27.32 -32.23 -31.57
CA ILE A 295 -27.58 -33.54 -30.97
C ILE A 295 -28.83 -33.49 -30.08
N LEU A 296 -28.93 -32.44 -29.26
CA LEU A 296 -30.07 -32.22 -28.39
C LEU A 296 -31.34 -31.89 -29.19
N SER A 297 -31.25 -31.02 -30.19
CA SER A 297 -32.39 -30.64 -31.02
C SER A 297 -32.95 -31.83 -31.81
N SER A 298 -32.08 -32.61 -32.45
CA SER A 298 -32.49 -33.80 -33.22
C SER A 298 -33.12 -34.89 -32.36
N SER A 299 -32.57 -35.15 -31.17
CA SER A 299 -33.16 -36.10 -30.22
C SER A 299 -34.46 -35.59 -29.59
N LEU A 300 -34.54 -34.31 -29.22
CA LEU A 300 -35.78 -33.70 -28.73
C LEU A 300 -36.86 -33.65 -29.81
N HIS A 301 -36.48 -33.46 -31.08
CA HIS A 301 -37.39 -33.52 -32.21
C HIS A 301 -37.95 -34.94 -32.40
N ALA A 302 -37.10 -35.97 -32.33
CA ALA A 302 -37.54 -37.37 -32.35
C ALA A 302 -38.52 -37.66 -31.21
N PHE A 303 -38.20 -37.21 -29.99
CA PHE A 303 -39.06 -37.38 -28.82
C PHE A 303 -40.41 -36.64 -28.99
N ALA A 304 -40.39 -35.41 -29.51
CA ALA A 304 -41.61 -34.63 -29.76
C ALA A 304 -42.52 -35.29 -30.82
N GLN A 305 -41.95 -35.91 -31.86
CA GLN A 305 -42.74 -36.65 -32.85
C GLN A 305 -43.33 -37.94 -32.27
N ILE A 306 -42.59 -38.69 -31.45
CA ILE A 306 -43.04 -39.95 -30.83
C ILE A 306 -44.22 -39.72 -29.87
N PHE A 307 -44.22 -38.62 -29.11
CA PHE A 307 -45.30 -38.27 -28.18
C PHE A 307 -46.37 -37.31 -28.77
N ASP A 308 -46.30 -37.01 -30.08
CA ASP A 308 -47.23 -36.13 -30.81
C ASP A 308 -47.37 -34.71 -30.21
N LEU A 309 -46.22 -34.08 -29.92
CA LEU A 309 -46.08 -32.70 -29.45
C LEU A 309 -45.76 -31.76 -30.62
N LYS A 310 -46.80 -31.34 -31.36
CA LYS A 310 -46.65 -30.55 -32.61
C LYS A 310 -45.94 -29.20 -32.39
N SER A 311 -46.30 -28.48 -31.33
CA SER A 311 -45.72 -27.17 -30.95
C SER A 311 -44.20 -27.24 -30.78
N TYR A 312 -43.71 -28.21 -30.00
CA TYR A 312 -42.29 -28.44 -29.76
C TYR A 312 -41.57 -28.95 -31.02
N GLY A 313 -42.23 -29.82 -31.79
CA GLY A 313 -41.71 -30.30 -33.07
C GLY A 313 -41.41 -29.15 -34.05
N ASP A 314 -42.34 -28.20 -34.17
CA ASP A 314 -42.20 -27.02 -35.02
C ASP A 314 -41.17 -26.02 -34.49
N TYR A 315 -41.02 -25.92 -33.17
CA TYR A 315 -39.99 -25.08 -32.54
C TYR A 315 -38.58 -25.53 -32.89
N TYR A 316 -38.27 -26.81 -32.75
CA TYR A 316 -36.94 -27.34 -33.11
C TYR A 316 -36.67 -27.26 -34.62
N ARG A 317 -37.70 -27.35 -35.47
CA ARG A 317 -37.58 -27.12 -36.93
C ARG A 317 -37.26 -25.66 -37.27
N LYS A 318 -37.79 -24.70 -36.51
CA LYS A 318 -37.46 -23.28 -36.68
C LYS A 318 -35.99 -23.00 -36.32
N ASP A 319 -35.48 -23.63 -35.27
CA ASP A 319 -34.08 -23.49 -34.87
C ASP A 319 -33.11 -24.20 -35.84
N PHE A 320 -33.50 -25.37 -36.36
CA PHE A 320 -32.71 -26.16 -37.31
C PHE A 320 -33.58 -26.66 -38.49
N PRO A 321 -33.58 -25.97 -39.64
CA PRO A 321 -34.41 -26.33 -40.80
C PRO A 321 -34.16 -27.75 -41.34
N MET A 322 -32.94 -28.28 -41.19
CA MET A 322 -32.52 -29.62 -41.63
C MET A 322 -33.34 -30.77 -41.02
N LEU A 323 -34.03 -30.54 -39.90
CA LEU A 323 -34.86 -31.54 -39.23
C LEU A 323 -36.19 -31.81 -39.95
N SER A 324 -36.59 -30.97 -40.92
CA SER A 324 -37.78 -31.22 -41.75
C SER A 324 -37.71 -32.52 -42.53
N ASN A 325 -36.50 -32.98 -42.84
CA ASN A 325 -36.25 -34.16 -43.68
C ASN A 325 -36.25 -35.47 -42.85
N GLN A 326 -36.53 -35.43 -41.55
CA GLN A 326 -36.59 -36.59 -40.66
C GLN A 326 -38.04 -36.87 -40.20
N SER A 327 -38.51 -38.09 -40.42
CA SER A 327 -39.81 -38.56 -39.93
C SER A 327 -39.65 -39.84 -39.12
N PHE A 328 -40.40 -39.98 -38.03
CA PHE A 328 -40.38 -41.16 -37.17
C PHE A 328 -41.72 -41.88 -37.25
N LYS A 329 -41.71 -43.16 -37.65
CA LYS A 329 -42.90 -44.03 -37.71
C LYS A 329 -42.81 -45.12 -36.64
N ILE A 330 -43.89 -45.30 -35.88
CA ILE A 330 -44.00 -46.33 -34.85
C ILE A 330 -44.35 -47.66 -35.53
N LEU A 331 -43.64 -48.74 -35.17
CA LEU A 331 -43.97 -50.10 -35.64
C LEU A 331 -45.16 -50.63 -34.84
N GLU A 332 -46.36 -50.64 -35.42
CA GLU A 332 -47.61 -51.01 -34.74
C GLU A 332 -47.98 -52.51 -34.88
N GLY A 333 -48.39 -53.12 -33.76
CA GLY A 333 -49.25 -54.31 -33.74
C GLY A 333 -50.73 -53.89 -33.62
N LYS A 334 -51.61 -54.52 -34.42
CA LYS A 334 -52.92 -54.02 -34.89
C LYS A 334 -54.03 -53.67 -33.86
N ASP A 335 -53.88 -53.86 -32.55
CA ASP A 335 -55.01 -53.70 -31.59
C ASP A 335 -54.88 -52.55 -30.56
N THR A 336 -54.03 -51.54 -30.79
CA THR A 336 -53.65 -50.56 -29.74
C THR A 336 -54.16 -49.12 -29.92
N LEU A 337 -54.93 -48.82 -30.98
CA LEU A 337 -55.36 -47.45 -31.34
C LEU A 337 -56.29 -46.79 -30.30
N ASN A 338 -57.19 -47.56 -29.66
CA ASN A 338 -58.03 -47.06 -28.56
C ASN A 338 -57.31 -47.07 -27.19
N PHE A 339 -56.29 -47.92 -27.05
CA PHE A 339 -55.51 -48.07 -25.81
C PHE A 339 -54.53 -46.89 -25.60
N PHE A 340 -53.94 -46.37 -26.68
CA PHE A 340 -53.06 -45.19 -26.67
C PHE A 340 -53.79 -43.89 -26.32
N ARG A 341 -55.05 -43.69 -26.76
CA ARG A 341 -55.85 -42.50 -26.43
C ARG A 341 -56.20 -42.39 -24.94
N TYR A 342 -56.49 -43.51 -24.29
CA TYR A 342 -56.80 -43.54 -22.85
C TYR A 342 -55.56 -43.27 -21.99
N ARG A 343 -54.39 -43.85 -22.35
CA ARG A 343 -53.10 -43.63 -21.68
C ARG A 343 -52.52 -42.21 -21.87
N LYS A 344 -52.79 -41.56 -23.01
CA LYS A 344 -52.46 -40.14 -23.27
C LYS A 344 -53.19 -39.20 -22.29
N LYS A 345 -54.45 -39.52 -21.95
CA LYS A 345 -55.22 -38.82 -20.91
C LYS A 345 -54.65 -39.05 -19.51
N THR A 346 -54.22 -40.28 -19.18
CA THR A 346 -53.63 -40.60 -17.86
C THR A 346 -52.29 -39.89 -17.64
N LEU A 347 -51.43 -39.86 -18.67
CA LEU A 347 -50.20 -39.06 -18.68
C LEU A 347 -50.53 -37.57 -18.50
N GLN A 348 -51.53 -37.04 -19.22
CA GLN A 348 -51.99 -35.65 -19.07
C GLN A 348 -52.55 -35.29 -17.69
N THR A 349 -53.25 -36.20 -16.99
CA THR A 349 -53.70 -35.97 -15.61
C THR A 349 -52.57 -35.94 -14.59
N LEU A 350 -51.47 -36.68 -14.81
CA LEU A 350 -50.27 -36.61 -13.97
C LEU A 350 -49.44 -35.33 -14.24
N LEU A 351 -49.55 -34.73 -15.44
CA LEU A 351 -48.87 -33.47 -15.83
C LEU A 351 -49.30 -32.24 -15.02
N MET A 352 -50.51 -32.24 -14.44
CA MET A 352 -50.98 -31.14 -13.59
C MET A 352 -50.13 -30.97 -12.31
N SER A 353 -49.37 -32.00 -11.92
CA SER A 353 -48.42 -31.94 -10.80
C SER A 353 -47.06 -31.35 -11.17
N SER A 354 -46.71 -31.30 -12.47
CA SER A 354 -45.34 -31.03 -12.95
C SER A 354 -45.23 -29.85 -13.93
N ARG A 355 -46.04 -28.79 -13.78
CA ARG A 355 -45.94 -27.49 -14.52
C ARG A 355 -45.66 -27.56 -16.04
N PHE A 356 -45.94 -28.67 -16.70
CA PHE A 356 -45.59 -28.89 -18.11
C PHE A 356 -46.81 -28.60 -18.96
N SER A 357 -46.72 -27.57 -19.80
CA SER A 357 -47.77 -27.20 -20.73
C SER A 357 -47.42 -27.68 -22.14
N PRO A 358 -48.23 -28.55 -22.78
CA PRO A 358 -47.98 -29.00 -24.14
C PRO A 358 -48.09 -27.87 -25.19
N GLU A 359 -48.75 -26.76 -24.86
CA GLU A 359 -49.00 -25.65 -25.79
C GLU A 359 -48.03 -24.47 -25.64
N ARG A 360 -47.48 -24.23 -24.45
CA ARG A 360 -46.59 -23.08 -24.19
C ARG A 360 -45.15 -23.54 -23.98
N ILE A 361 -44.28 -23.19 -24.92
CA ILE A 361 -42.86 -23.54 -24.91
C ILE A 361 -42.10 -22.53 -24.04
N PRO A 362 -41.35 -22.96 -23.02
CA PRO A 362 -40.52 -22.08 -22.22
C PRO A 362 -39.20 -21.77 -22.95
N SER A 363 -39.16 -20.68 -23.72
CA SER A 363 -37.92 -20.21 -24.36
C SER A 363 -37.35 -18.97 -23.70
N TRP A 364 -36.01 -18.86 -23.65
CA TRP A 364 -35.37 -17.67 -23.08
C TRP A 364 -35.53 -16.45 -23.99
N HIS A 365 -35.58 -16.66 -25.31
CA HIS A 365 -35.72 -15.60 -26.31
C HIS A 365 -37.10 -14.92 -26.21
N ASP A 366 -38.18 -15.70 -26.12
CA ASP A 366 -39.54 -15.17 -25.93
C ASP A 366 -39.68 -14.49 -24.56
N ASN A 367 -39.00 -14.99 -23.52
CA ASN A 367 -38.96 -14.31 -22.23
C ASN A 367 -38.21 -12.97 -22.31
N LEU A 368 -37.06 -12.91 -23.00
CA LEU A 368 -36.30 -11.66 -23.18
C LEU A 368 -37.10 -10.65 -24.01
N LEU A 369 -37.75 -11.08 -25.09
CA LEU A 369 -38.65 -10.24 -25.89
C LEU A 369 -39.81 -9.72 -25.05
N ARG A 370 -40.41 -10.54 -24.17
CA ARG A 370 -41.45 -10.10 -23.22
C ARG A 370 -40.94 -9.11 -22.18
N PHE A 371 -39.67 -9.21 -21.76
CA PHE A 371 -39.06 -8.22 -20.87
C PHE A 371 -38.80 -6.87 -21.57
N LEU A 372 -38.53 -6.90 -22.87
CA LEU A 372 -38.41 -5.70 -23.71
C LEU A 372 -39.78 -5.10 -24.06
N ASP A 373 -40.81 -5.94 -24.18
CA ASP A 373 -42.15 -5.52 -24.61
C ASP A 373 -43.00 -5.02 -23.42
N SER A 374 -43.30 -3.72 -23.44
CA SER A 374 -43.83 -2.97 -22.29
C SER A 374 -45.19 -3.43 -21.72
N LYS A 375 -45.92 -4.29 -22.45
CA LYS A 375 -47.34 -4.64 -22.22
C LYS A 375 -47.60 -6.05 -21.68
N SER A 376 -46.58 -6.90 -21.50
CA SER A 376 -46.79 -8.32 -21.13
C SER A 376 -46.72 -8.59 -19.62
N HIS A 377 -47.62 -9.44 -19.10
CA HIS A 377 -47.61 -9.86 -17.70
C HIS A 377 -46.54 -10.93 -17.43
N LEU A 378 -45.77 -10.74 -16.35
CA LEU A 378 -44.69 -11.63 -15.90
C LEU A 378 -45.24 -12.99 -15.45
N THR A 379 -44.95 -14.05 -16.20
CA THR A 379 -45.25 -15.44 -15.81
C THR A 379 -44.00 -16.17 -15.33
N SER A 380 -44.19 -17.21 -14.53
CA SER A 380 -43.08 -17.94 -13.89
C SER A 380 -42.05 -18.47 -14.90
N ILE A 381 -40.78 -18.15 -14.69
CA ILE A 381 -39.68 -18.63 -15.54
C ILE A 381 -39.24 -20.03 -15.07
N THR A 382 -39.23 -20.98 -15.99
CA THR A 382 -38.60 -22.30 -15.85
C THR A 382 -37.20 -22.25 -16.44
N SER A 383 -36.28 -21.55 -15.78
CA SER A 383 -34.90 -21.37 -16.28
C SER A 383 -33.91 -22.25 -15.53
N SER A 384 -32.92 -22.78 -16.26
CA SER A 384 -31.72 -23.41 -15.70
C SER A 384 -30.91 -22.38 -14.86
N TYR A 385 -30.02 -22.89 -14.01
CA TYR A 385 -29.19 -22.13 -13.08
C TYR A 385 -28.32 -21.06 -13.75
N PHE A 386 -27.96 -21.25 -15.02
CA PHE A 386 -27.09 -20.34 -15.76
C PHE A 386 -27.86 -19.15 -16.35
N VAL A 387 -29.12 -19.38 -16.73
CA VAL A 387 -29.97 -18.41 -17.43
C VAL A 387 -30.59 -17.42 -16.44
N ALA A 388 -30.95 -17.89 -15.25
CA ALA A 388 -31.70 -17.09 -14.27
C ALA A 388 -30.97 -15.82 -13.82
N PRO A 389 -29.67 -15.84 -13.45
CA PRO A 389 -28.95 -14.63 -13.03
C PRO A 389 -28.87 -13.56 -14.13
N ILE A 390 -28.65 -13.97 -15.39
CA ILE A 390 -28.50 -13.07 -16.54
C ILE A 390 -29.82 -12.35 -16.81
N VAL A 391 -30.92 -13.10 -16.88
CA VAL A 391 -32.25 -12.54 -17.14
C VAL A 391 -32.69 -11.59 -16.03
N ILE A 392 -32.35 -11.89 -14.78
CA ILE A 392 -32.66 -11.02 -13.63
C ILE A 392 -31.85 -9.73 -13.69
N THR A 393 -30.55 -9.80 -13.98
CA THR A 393 -29.72 -8.59 -14.10
C THR A 393 -30.21 -7.67 -15.22
N ILE A 394 -30.65 -8.24 -16.36
CA ILE A 394 -31.25 -7.49 -17.46
C ILE A 394 -32.59 -6.89 -17.04
N ALA A 395 -33.46 -7.66 -16.39
CA ALA A 395 -34.79 -7.21 -15.96
C ALA A 395 -34.73 -6.10 -14.88
N ILE A 396 -33.73 -6.14 -13.99
CA ILE A 396 -33.48 -5.08 -13.01
C ILE A 396 -32.89 -3.84 -13.68
N GLY A 397 -32.00 -4.02 -14.66
CA GLY A 397 -31.43 -2.91 -15.45
C GLY A 397 -32.49 -2.15 -16.26
N LEU A 398 -33.49 -2.87 -16.76
CA LEU A 398 -34.65 -2.32 -17.47
C LEU A 398 -35.76 -1.79 -16.53
N LYS A 399 -35.53 -1.74 -15.21
CA LYS A 399 -36.50 -1.30 -14.17
C LYS A 399 -37.83 -2.06 -14.16
N ARG A 400 -37.83 -3.34 -14.55
CA ARG A 400 -39.05 -4.18 -14.56
C ARG A 400 -39.21 -5.01 -13.27
N LEU A 401 -38.12 -5.26 -12.56
CA LEU A 401 -38.10 -5.93 -11.27
C LEU A 401 -37.42 -5.02 -10.24
N GLU A 402 -38.21 -4.44 -9.35
CA GLU A 402 -37.69 -3.55 -8.30
C GLU A 402 -37.73 -4.23 -6.92
N ASN A 403 -38.71 -5.11 -6.68
CA ASN A 403 -38.96 -5.71 -5.38
C ASN A 403 -38.75 -7.23 -5.35
N ILE A 404 -38.37 -7.74 -4.18
CA ILE A 404 -38.24 -9.18 -3.89
C ILE A 404 -39.56 -9.93 -4.15
N THR A 405 -40.71 -9.28 -3.93
CA THR A 405 -42.03 -9.84 -4.18
C THR A 405 -42.28 -10.12 -5.67
N ASP A 406 -41.76 -9.28 -6.57
CA ASP A 406 -41.88 -9.49 -8.01
C ASP A 406 -40.95 -10.59 -8.49
N ILE A 407 -39.76 -10.70 -7.88
CA ILE A 407 -38.85 -11.83 -8.10
C ILE A 407 -39.48 -13.15 -7.63
N GLN A 408 -40.18 -13.15 -6.49
CA GLN A 408 -40.89 -14.32 -5.98
C GLN A 408 -42.09 -14.72 -6.86
N LYS A 409 -42.77 -13.79 -7.54
CA LYS A 409 -43.79 -14.10 -8.56
C LYS A 409 -43.17 -14.76 -9.79
N VAL A 410 -41.97 -14.33 -10.20
CA VAL A 410 -41.28 -14.81 -11.41
C VAL A 410 -40.56 -16.15 -11.19
N LEU A 411 -39.90 -16.35 -10.05
CA LEU A 411 -39.08 -17.55 -9.78
C LEU A 411 -39.77 -18.55 -8.83
N GLY A 412 -40.82 -18.12 -8.13
CA GLY A 412 -41.46 -18.84 -7.04
C GLY A 412 -40.75 -18.64 -5.69
N LYS A 413 -41.34 -19.16 -4.61
CA LYS A 413 -40.82 -19.06 -3.23
C LYS A 413 -39.42 -19.68 -3.03
N SER A 414 -38.90 -20.43 -3.99
CA SER A 414 -37.58 -21.08 -3.95
C SER A 414 -36.54 -20.39 -4.85
N TYR A 415 -36.49 -19.06 -4.86
CA TYR A 415 -35.57 -18.29 -5.71
C TYR A 415 -34.09 -18.55 -5.33
N GLU A 416 -33.79 -18.69 -4.04
CA GLU A 416 -32.45 -18.96 -3.51
C GLU A 416 -31.85 -20.25 -4.08
N LYS A 417 -32.65 -21.32 -4.13
CA LYS A 417 -32.23 -22.62 -4.67
C LYS A 417 -32.05 -22.59 -6.19
N LYS A 418 -32.80 -21.75 -6.90
CA LYS A 418 -32.68 -21.57 -8.35
C LYS A 418 -31.48 -20.70 -8.75
N LEU A 419 -31.09 -19.75 -7.89
CA LEU A 419 -29.96 -18.85 -8.12
C LEU A 419 -28.63 -19.34 -7.51
N ARG A 420 -28.65 -20.41 -6.70
CA ARG A 420 -27.48 -20.94 -5.95
C ARG A 420 -26.76 -19.88 -5.11
N LEU A 421 -27.51 -18.95 -4.54
CA LEU A 421 -26.96 -17.98 -3.60
C LEU A 421 -26.64 -18.71 -2.29
N THR A 422 -25.46 -18.47 -1.72
CA THR A 422 -25.21 -18.86 -0.32
C THR A 422 -26.08 -18.00 0.61
N LYS A 423 -26.24 -18.39 1.87
CA LYS A 423 -27.08 -17.62 2.83
C LYS A 423 -26.63 -16.16 2.90
N ALA A 424 -25.32 -15.92 2.94
CA ALA A 424 -24.74 -14.58 2.94
C ALA A 424 -24.99 -13.83 1.61
N ASP A 425 -24.85 -14.50 0.47
CA ASP A 425 -25.09 -13.86 -0.84
C ASP A 425 -26.57 -13.55 -1.07
N ALA A 426 -27.49 -14.34 -0.48
CA ALA A 426 -28.93 -14.11 -0.55
C ALA A 426 -29.35 -12.89 0.30
N GLU A 427 -28.75 -12.71 1.47
CA GLU A 427 -28.92 -11.51 2.30
C GLU A 427 -28.35 -10.26 1.62
N GLN A 428 -27.17 -10.38 0.99
CA GLN A 428 -26.59 -9.30 0.17
C GLN A 428 -27.45 -8.98 -1.06
N PHE A 429 -28.00 -10.00 -1.72
CA PHE A 429 -28.91 -9.82 -2.84
C PHE A 429 -30.19 -9.09 -2.42
N ALA A 430 -30.76 -9.43 -1.27
CA ALA A 430 -31.93 -8.76 -0.71
C ALA A 430 -31.62 -7.31 -0.27
N SER A 431 -30.45 -7.05 0.32
CA SER A 431 -30.06 -5.70 0.71
C SER A 431 -29.80 -4.78 -0.47
N ILE A 432 -29.17 -5.29 -1.54
CA ILE A 432 -28.92 -4.53 -2.78
C ILE A 432 -30.23 -4.15 -3.48
N LEU A 433 -31.24 -5.02 -3.45
CA LEU A 433 -32.55 -4.72 -4.02
C LEU A 433 -33.30 -3.65 -3.23
N ASN A 434 -33.21 -3.69 -1.90
CA ASN A 434 -33.88 -2.74 -1.00
C ASN A 434 -33.17 -1.37 -0.90
N GLU A 435 -31.93 -1.25 -1.38
CA GLU A 435 -31.17 0.00 -1.37
C GLU A 435 -31.78 1.01 -2.37
N ASN A 436 -31.94 2.29 -2.01
CA ASN A 436 -32.43 3.35 -2.92
C ASN A 436 -31.35 3.83 -3.90
N SER A 437 -30.74 2.92 -4.65
CA SER A 437 -29.71 3.22 -5.66
C SER A 437 -30.28 3.16 -7.09
N PRO A 438 -29.69 3.90 -8.06
CA PRO A 438 -30.10 3.82 -9.46
C PRO A 438 -29.90 2.40 -10.00
N ALA A 439 -30.79 1.97 -10.91
CA ALA A 439 -30.80 0.61 -11.47
C ALA A 439 -29.43 0.14 -12.00
N ILE A 440 -28.63 1.05 -12.58
CA ILE A 440 -27.28 0.76 -13.08
C ILE A 440 -26.33 0.32 -11.94
N LYS A 441 -26.34 1.01 -10.80
CA LYS A 441 -25.51 0.65 -9.63
C LYS A 441 -26.01 -0.63 -8.97
N LYS A 442 -27.33 -0.89 -8.98
CA LYS A 442 -27.88 -2.19 -8.56
C LYS A 442 -27.38 -3.31 -9.47
N CYS A 443 -27.42 -3.10 -10.79
CA CYS A 443 -26.90 -4.06 -11.77
C CYS A 443 -25.41 -4.34 -11.60
N GLU A 444 -24.59 -3.34 -11.30
CA GLU A 444 -23.15 -3.51 -11.06
C GLU A 444 -22.89 -4.35 -9.79
N LYS A 445 -23.55 -4.01 -8.68
CA LYS A 445 -23.45 -4.78 -7.43
C LYS A 445 -23.94 -6.21 -7.59
N LEU A 446 -25.03 -6.42 -8.34
CA LEU A 446 -25.53 -7.75 -8.68
C LEU A 446 -24.58 -8.51 -9.60
N ALA A 447 -23.95 -7.84 -10.56
CA ALA A 447 -22.98 -8.48 -11.45
C ALA A 447 -21.73 -8.95 -10.69
N HIS A 448 -21.31 -8.21 -9.66
CA HIS A 448 -20.27 -8.65 -8.72
C HIS A 448 -20.71 -9.84 -7.87
N LEU A 449 -21.94 -9.84 -7.34
CA LEU A 449 -22.48 -10.98 -6.58
C LEU A 449 -22.54 -12.26 -7.42
N PHE A 450 -22.98 -12.16 -8.67
CA PHE A 450 -23.06 -13.30 -9.58
C PHE A 450 -21.71 -13.68 -10.20
N LYS A 451 -20.62 -12.96 -9.87
CA LYS A 451 -19.26 -13.17 -10.38
C LYS A 451 -19.21 -13.22 -11.91
N PHE A 452 -19.97 -12.35 -12.59
CA PHE A 452 -19.80 -12.20 -14.02
C PHE A 452 -18.37 -11.68 -14.28
N THR A 453 -17.65 -12.28 -15.22
CA THR A 453 -16.28 -11.89 -15.58
C THR A 453 -16.21 -11.57 -17.07
N LYS A 454 -15.11 -10.94 -17.53
CA LYS A 454 -14.85 -10.69 -18.96
C LYS A 454 -14.99 -11.96 -19.80
N SER A 455 -14.47 -13.08 -19.30
CA SER A 455 -14.57 -14.38 -19.97
C SER A 455 -16.02 -14.87 -20.04
N SER A 456 -16.79 -14.73 -18.96
CA SER A 456 -18.22 -15.10 -18.95
C SER A 456 -19.04 -14.28 -19.96
N LEU A 457 -18.68 -13.03 -20.22
CA LEU A 457 -19.38 -12.18 -21.19
C LEU A 457 -19.03 -12.54 -22.64
N LEU A 458 -17.81 -13.01 -22.90
CA LEU A 458 -17.38 -13.52 -24.21
C LEU A 458 -18.01 -14.89 -24.54
N ASP A 459 -18.39 -15.66 -23.52
CA ASP A 459 -19.05 -16.95 -23.67
C ASP A 459 -20.54 -16.81 -24.07
N LEU A 460 -21.13 -15.62 -23.92
CA LEU A 460 -22.55 -15.34 -24.26
C LEU A 460 -22.76 -14.99 -25.75
N PRO A 461 -23.98 -15.18 -26.29
CA PRO A 461 -24.36 -14.68 -27.60
C PRO A 461 -24.15 -13.16 -27.70
N PRO A 462 -23.59 -12.65 -28.82
CA PRO A 462 -23.26 -11.22 -28.97
C PRO A 462 -24.43 -10.28 -28.68
N ALA A 463 -25.65 -10.64 -29.08
CA ALA A 463 -26.84 -9.83 -28.82
C ALA A 463 -27.13 -9.63 -27.32
N VAL A 464 -26.96 -10.67 -26.50
CA VAL A 464 -27.18 -10.61 -25.05
C VAL A 464 -26.01 -9.90 -24.36
N ALA A 465 -24.79 -10.14 -24.84
CA ALA A 465 -23.59 -9.47 -24.34
C ALA A 465 -23.65 -7.95 -24.58
N ILE A 466 -24.16 -7.50 -25.74
CA ILE A 466 -24.32 -6.07 -26.06
C ILE A 466 -25.33 -5.42 -25.10
N ILE A 467 -26.49 -6.03 -24.85
CA ILE A 467 -27.50 -5.49 -23.92
C ILE A 467 -26.93 -5.36 -22.50
N LEU A 468 -26.19 -6.37 -22.04
CA LEU A 468 -25.52 -6.30 -20.73
C LEU A 468 -24.43 -5.22 -20.69
N CYS A 469 -23.63 -5.10 -21.75
CA CYS A 469 -22.60 -4.07 -21.86
C CYS A 469 -23.20 -2.65 -21.87
N GLU A 470 -24.33 -2.45 -22.55
CA GLU A 470 -25.02 -1.16 -22.60
C GLU A 470 -25.63 -0.78 -21.24
N LEU A 471 -26.24 -1.73 -20.53
CA LEU A 471 -26.79 -1.51 -19.18
C LEU A 471 -25.71 -1.24 -18.12
N LEU A 472 -24.50 -1.76 -18.34
CA LEU A 472 -23.34 -1.57 -17.46
C LEU A 472 -22.44 -0.40 -17.90
N TYR A 473 -22.82 0.32 -18.96
CA TYR A 473 -22.06 1.46 -19.47
C TYR A 473 -22.48 2.75 -18.75
N GLU A 474 -21.59 3.32 -17.93
CA GLU A 474 -21.81 4.63 -17.33
C GLU A 474 -21.19 5.73 -18.21
N GLN A 475 -22.02 6.67 -18.71
CA GLN A 475 -21.57 7.74 -19.60
C GLN A 475 -20.60 8.74 -18.95
N SER A 476 -20.53 8.79 -17.62
CA SER A 476 -19.73 9.75 -16.83
C SER A 476 -18.23 9.46 -16.86
N THR A 477 -17.82 8.20 -16.94
CA THR A 477 -16.41 7.76 -16.82
C THR A 477 -15.80 7.27 -18.13
N LYS A 478 -16.60 7.11 -19.20
CA LYS A 478 -16.20 6.52 -20.50
C LYS A 478 -15.42 5.19 -20.34
N THR A 479 -15.66 4.44 -19.28
CA THR A 479 -15.00 3.15 -19.03
C THR A 479 -15.98 2.13 -18.46
N LEU A 480 -15.85 0.88 -18.91
CA LEU A 480 -16.59 -0.25 -18.36
C LEU A 480 -15.98 -0.63 -16.99
N HIS A 481 -16.46 0.02 -15.92
CA HIS A 481 -15.95 -0.16 -14.55
C HIS A 481 -15.97 -1.62 -14.07
N PHE A 482 -16.90 -2.42 -14.62
CA PHE A 482 -17.09 -3.85 -14.38
C PHE A 482 -15.94 -4.76 -14.87
N LEU A 483 -15.18 -4.37 -15.90
CA LEU A 483 -14.08 -5.18 -16.46
C LEU A 483 -12.72 -4.90 -15.82
N THR A 484 -12.57 -3.72 -15.25
CA THR A 484 -11.43 -3.40 -14.40
C THR A 484 -11.70 -4.04 -13.05
N PRO A 485 -10.89 -5.00 -12.56
CA PRO A 485 -10.95 -5.31 -11.14
C PRO A 485 -10.85 -3.97 -10.42
N ALA A 486 -11.75 -3.71 -9.44
CA ALA A 486 -11.64 -2.53 -8.58
C ALA A 486 -10.16 -2.36 -8.32
N GLU A 487 -9.56 -1.25 -8.78
CA GLU A 487 -8.14 -1.03 -8.59
C GLU A 487 -7.95 -1.32 -7.12
N ARG A 488 -7.29 -2.44 -6.79
CA ARG A 488 -6.59 -2.51 -5.52
C ARG A 488 -5.73 -1.29 -5.67
N GLN A 489 -6.13 -0.19 -5.05
CA GLN A 489 -5.24 0.92 -4.78
C GLN A 489 -4.06 0.17 -4.21
N LYS A 490 -3.01 -0.04 -5.03
CA LYS A 490 -1.79 -0.66 -4.54
C LYS A 490 -1.53 0.10 -3.28
N ASP A 491 -1.52 -0.59 -2.14
CA ASP A 491 -1.49 0.07 -0.86
C ASP A 491 -0.50 1.21 -0.99
N ARG A 492 -0.93 2.44 -0.69
CA ARG A 492 -0.08 3.64 -0.85
C ARG A 492 1.24 3.52 -0.06
N SER A 493 1.40 2.44 0.69
CA SER A 493 2.59 1.97 1.40
C SER A 493 3.72 1.46 0.50
N HIS A 494 3.49 0.97 -0.73
CA HIS A 494 4.61 0.47 -1.54
C HIS A 494 5.43 1.66 -2.08
N MET A 495 6.65 1.79 -1.59
CA MET A 495 7.61 2.79 -2.06
C MET A 495 7.93 2.53 -3.56
N PRO A 496 7.85 3.55 -4.43
CA PRO A 496 8.12 3.35 -5.85
C PRO A 496 9.59 3.06 -6.12
N SER A 497 9.85 2.34 -7.21
CA SER A 497 11.23 2.01 -7.59
C SER A 497 12.02 3.27 -7.98
N ALA A 498 13.34 3.20 -7.93
CA ALA A 498 14.21 4.30 -8.35
C ALA A 498 13.93 4.74 -9.81
N GLU A 499 13.55 3.80 -10.68
CA GLU A 499 13.16 4.05 -12.07
C GLU A 499 11.83 4.80 -12.18
N GLU A 500 10.83 4.38 -11.41
CA GLU A 500 9.54 5.08 -11.35
C GLU A 500 9.72 6.52 -10.86
N ILE A 501 10.56 6.74 -9.84
CA ILE A 501 10.83 8.09 -9.33
C ILE A 501 11.59 8.91 -10.37
N PHE A 502 12.52 8.33 -11.12
CA PHE A 502 13.18 9.02 -12.23
C PHE A 502 12.15 9.45 -13.30
N LEU A 503 11.20 8.59 -13.65
CA LEU A 503 10.11 8.92 -14.58
C LEU A 503 9.22 10.05 -14.04
N ILE A 504 8.87 10.03 -12.76
CA ILE A 504 8.10 11.11 -12.09
C ILE A 504 8.87 12.42 -12.16
N THR A 505 10.17 12.40 -11.84
CA THR A 505 11.05 13.57 -11.87
C THR A 505 11.10 14.18 -13.28
N ARG A 506 11.27 13.33 -14.29
CA ARG A 506 11.30 13.73 -15.71
C ARG A 506 9.95 14.27 -16.19
N ARG A 507 8.83 13.82 -15.61
CA ARG A 507 7.51 14.39 -15.89
C ARG A 507 7.32 15.79 -15.28
N ARG A 508 7.87 16.06 -14.08
CA ARG A 508 7.80 17.39 -13.45
C ARG A 508 8.67 18.42 -14.18
N TRP A 509 9.86 18.01 -14.61
CA TRP A 509 10.81 18.89 -15.29
C TRP A 509 11.19 18.32 -16.68
N LYS A 510 10.26 18.43 -17.63
CA LYS A 510 10.40 17.81 -18.97
C LYS A 510 11.53 18.39 -19.83
N HIS A 511 11.70 19.71 -19.80
CA HIS A 511 12.54 20.45 -20.74
C HIS A 511 13.97 20.71 -20.24
N ASP A 512 14.27 20.40 -18.98
CA ASP A 512 15.53 20.79 -18.34
C ASP A 512 16.07 19.67 -17.44
N LEU A 513 17.38 19.45 -17.49
CA LEU A 513 18.12 18.46 -16.71
C LEU A 513 18.57 19.00 -15.34
N ARG A 514 17.84 19.98 -14.80
CA ARG A 514 18.11 20.63 -13.51
C ARG A 514 18.40 19.64 -12.37
N CYS A 515 17.67 18.53 -12.27
CA CYS A 515 17.88 17.54 -11.22
C CYS A 515 19.23 16.84 -11.36
N ILE A 516 19.64 16.50 -12.58
CA ILE A 516 20.95 15.91 -12.86
C ILE A 516 22.06 16.91 -12.54
N ASN A 517 21.89 18.18 -12.90
CA ASN A 517 22.85 19.24 -12.59
C ASN A 517 23.01 19.41 -11.07
N VAL A 518 21.91 19.38 -10.31
CA VAL A 518 21.94 19.45 -8.84
C VAL A 518 22.64 18.24 -8.24
N ILE A 519 22.36 17.02 -8.73
CA ILE A 519 23.05 15.80 -8.29
C ILE A 519 24.57 15.92 -8.52
N GLN A 520 24.98 16.43 -9.69
CA GLN A 520 26.41 16.63 -9.99
C GLN A 520 27.04 17.70 -9.11
N MET A 521 26.32 18.79 -8.80
CA MET A 521 26.81 19.82 -7.87
C MET A 521 26.96 19.28 -6.45
N LEU A 522 26.02 18.46 -5.98
CA LEU A 522 26.04 17.90 -4.62
C LEU A 522 26.86 16.60 -4.51
N ASP A 523 27.55 16.17 -5.58
CA ASP A 523 28.42 14.99 -5.52
C ASP A 523 29.66 15.29 -4.66
N SER A 524 29.90 14.42 -3.68
CA SER A 524 31.03 14.49 -2.74
C SER A 524 32.10 13.43 -3.03
N ARG A 525 31.90 12.58 -4.05
CA ARG A 525 32.78 11.44 -4.37
C ARG A 525 33.96 11.81 -5.26
N ARG A 526 33.92 12.96 -5.94
CA ARG A 526 34.96 13.35 -6.89
C ARG A 526 36.03 14.20 -6.20
N PRO A 527 37.32 14.07 -6.58
CA PRO A 527 38.36 14.95 -6.06
C PRO A 527 38.12 16.41 -6.52
N ILE A 528 38.58 17.36 -5.71
CA ILE A 528 38.43 18.80 -5.96
C ILE A 528 39.51 19.24 -6.94
N PHE A 529 39.13 19.89 -8.04
CA PHE A 529 40.11 20.52 -8.93
C PHE A 529 40.44 21.93 -8.45
N ILE A 530 41.72 22.21 -8.24
CA ILE A 530 42.23 23.51 -7.81
C ILE A 530 42.97 24.15 -8.99
N PRO A 531 42.66 25.40 -9.37
CA PRO A 531 43.41 26.08 -10.40
C PRO A 531 44.84 26.37 -9.91
N SER A 532 45.85 26.03 -10.72
CA SER A 532 47.21 26.54 -10.49
C SER A 532 47.24 28.02 -10.88
N SER A 533 47.53 28.92 -9.94
CA SER A 533 47.65 30.36 -10.21
C SER A 533 49.07 30.87 -9.95
N ASN A 534 49.55 31.65 -10.94
CA ASN A 534 50.69 32.58 -10.94
C ASN A 534 52.09 31.98 -11.18
N GLU A 535 52.64 32.25 -12.37
CA GLU A 535 54.00 31.91 -12.85
C GLU A 535 55.14 32.69 -12.17
N GLY A 536 54.87 33.46 -11.10
CA GLY A 536 55.86 34.30 -10.41
C GLY A 536 56.04 34.03 -8.91
N LEU A 537 55.33 33.05 -8.35
CA LEU A 537 55.40 32.66 -6.93
C LEU A 537 56.33 31.46 -6.74
N SER A 538 57.06 31.40 -5.62
CA SER A 538 57.85 30.22 -5.24
C SER A 538 56.95 28.98 -5.15
N GLU A 539 57.44 27.80 -5.54
CA GLU A 539 56.70 26.53 -5.47
C GLU A 539 56.11 26.26 -4.08
N ALA A 540 56.83 26.64 -3.02
CA ALA A 540 56.36 26.51 -1.64
C ALA A 540 55.13 27.39 -1.37
N SER A 541 55.15 28.64 -1.85
CA SER A 541 54.02 29.57 -1.71
C SER A 541 52.83 29.19 -2.58
N GLN A 542 53.06 28.60 -3.77
CA GLN A 542 52.01 28.03 -4.60
C GLN A 542 51.34 26.83 -3.91
N ARG A 543 52.14 25.97 -3.28
CA ARG A 543 51.63 24.83 -2.50
C ARG A 543 50.80 25.29 -1.31
N GLU A 544 51.30 26.23 -0.52
CA GLU A 544 50.58 26.77 0.64
C GLU A 544 49.26 27.43 0.21
N MET A 545 49.26 28.18 -0.89
CA MET A 545 48.06 28.77 -1.48
C MET A 545 47.05 27.70 -1.91
N ALA A 546 47.52 26.63 -2.54
CA ALA A 546 46.69 25.50 -2.96
C ALA A 546 46.12 24.74 -1.74
N GLU A 547 46.89 24.54 -0.67
CA GLU A 547 46.43 23.93 0.58
C GLU A 547 45.35 24.79 1.26
N ARG A 548 45.52 26.12 1.27
CA ARG A 548 44.49 27.05 1.77
C ARG A 548 43.21 27.01 0.93
N LEU A 549 43.31 26.93 -0.40
CA LEU A 549 42.14 26.73 -1.28
C LEU A 549 41.47 25.38 -1.03
N LEU A 550 42.27 24.33 -0.87
CA LEU A 550 41.75 22.99 -0.58
C LEU A 550 40.94 23.00 0.72
N LYS A 551 41.41 23.69 1.76
CA LYS A 551 40.67 23.86 3.02
C LYS A 551 39.31 24.54 2.79
N ALA A 552 39.28 25.64 2.02
CA ALA A 552 38.03 26.35 1.70
C ALA A 552 37.05 25.50 0.87
N PHE A 553 37.54 24.78 -0.15
CA PHE A 553 36.71 23.88 -0.94
C PHE A 553 36.23 22.65 -0.15
N SER A 554 37.05 22.14 0.77
CA SER A 554 36.69 21.03 1.66
C SER A 554 35.55 21.42 2.60
N MET A 555 35.58 22.66 3.13
CA MET A 555 34.49 23.24 3.92
C MET A 555 33.18 23.22 3.12
N ARG A 556 33.21 23.69 1.87
CA ARG A 556 32.05 23.62 0.97
C ARG A 556 31.60 22.18 0.70
N ASN A 557 32.52 21.27 0.40
CA ASN A 557 32.18 19.88 0.06
C ASN A 557 31.51 19.12 1.22
N ILE A 558 31.93 19.36 2.46
CA ILE A 558 31.26 18.78 3.64
C ILE A 558 29.79 19.21 3.68
N THR A 559 29.50 20.49 3.38
CA THR A 559 28.13 21.00 3.38
C THR A 559 27.24 20.41 2.27
N HIS A 560 27.80 19.72 1.26
CA HIS A 560 26.99 19.02 0.25
C HIS A 560 26.09 17.96 0.87
N ALA A 561 26.49 17.37 2.02
CA ALA A 561 25.70 16.38 2.72
C ALA A 561 24.29 16.89 3.08
N PHE A 562 24.17 18.16 3.51
CA PHE A 562 22.89 18.77 3.84
C PHE A 562 21.99 18.99 2.61
N GLY A 563 22.57 19.32 1.46
CA GLY A 563 21.80 19.40 0.22
C GLY A 563 21.38 18.02 -0.28
N ARG A 564 22.28 17.03 -0.19
CA ARG A 564 22.02 15.65 -0.63
C ARG A 564 20.94 14.98 0.22
N SER A 565 20.94 15.20 1.53
CA SER A 565 19.92 14.64 2.43
C SER A 565 18.51 15.12 2.06
N ALA A 566 18.34 16.39 1.71
CA ALA A 566 17.07 16.94 1.24
C ALA A 566 16.72 16.43 -0.17
N LEU A 567 17.69 16.42 -1.10
CA LEU A 567 17.48 15.98 -2.48
C LEU A 567 17.00 14.52 -2.56
N ASP A 568 17.73 13.62 -1.91
CA ASP A 568 17.49 12.17 -1.94
C ASP A 568 16.65 11.69 -0.73
N PHE A 569 15.92 12.60 -0.08
CA PHE A 569 15.07 12.26 1.07
C PHE A 569 14.05 11.18 0.74
N ARG A 570 14.06 10.07 1.50
CA ARG A 570 13.12 8.94 1.39
C ARG A 570 12.86 8.54 -0.07
N PHE A 571 13.94 8.29 -0.81
CA PHE A 571 13.96 7.90 -2.23
C PHE A 571 14.28 6.41 -2.44
N PHE A 572 15.06 5.79 -1.53
CA PHE A 572 15.71 4.51 -1.74
C PHE A 572 15.13 3.41 -0.83
N SER A 573 14.86 2.24 -1.42
CA SER A 573 14.57 1.01 -0.70
C SER A 573 15.80 0.10 -0.74
N PRO A 574 16.47 -0.16 0.40
CA PRO A 574 17.62 -1.05 0.43
C PRO A 574 17.22 -2.51 0.18
N PRO A 575 18.05 -3.30 -0.52
CA PRO A 575 17.91 -4.75 -0.53
C PRO A 575 18.28 -5.31 0.85
N VAL A 576 17.43 -6.18 1.41
CA VAL A 576 17.63 -6.79 2.74
C VAL A 576 18.90 -7.65 2.80
N SER A 577 19.42 -8.11 1.66
CA SER A 577 20.63 -8.94 1.59
C SER A 577 21.95 -8.20 1.78
N ARG A 578 21.98 -6.86 1.64
CA ARG A 578 23.22 -6.08 1.68
C ARG A 578 23.13 -4.94 2.69
N PRO A 579 24.16 -4.75 3.53
CA PRO A 579 24.23 -3.57 4.39
C PRO A 579 24.38 -2.29 3.55
N ARG A 580 23.91 -1.18 4.10
CA ARG A 580 24.01 0.13 3.46
C ARG A 580 25.46 0.61 3.42
N SER A 581 26.00 0.82 2.21
CA SER A 581 27.30 1.48 2.05
C SER A 581 27.16 3.01 2.06
N ILE A 582 28.02 3.70 2.80
CA ILE A 582 28.07 5.17 2.79
C ILE A 582 28.93 5.61 1.60
N PRO A 583 28.50 6.60 0.80
CA PRO A 583 29.33 7.13 -0.28
C PRO A 583 30.59 7.81 0.29
N PRO A 584 31.78 7.60 -0.27
CA PRO A 584 33.00 8.19 0.26
C PRO A 584 32.99 9.72 0.16
N LEU A 585 33.48 10.39 1.20
CA LEU A 585 33.69 11.84 1.23
C LEU A 585 35.13 12.15 0.83
N ASN A 586 35.34 12.57 -0.42
CA ASN A 586 36.68 12.85 -0.93
C ASN A 586 37.05 14.31 -0.71
N LEU A 587 38.00 14.56 0.20
CA LEU A 587 38.58 15.87 0.51
C LEU A 587 39.96 16.09 -0.13
N GLN A 588 40.35 15.22 -1.06
CA GLN A 588 41.62 15.35 -1.80
C GLN A 588 41.49 16.36 -2.94
N GLY A 589 42.50 17.22 -3.07
CA GLY A 589 42.65 18.16 -4.17
C GLY A 589 43.50 17.60 -5.30
N ARG A 590 43.24 18.04 -6.53
CA ARG A 590 44.11 17.86 -7.69
C ARG A 590 44.37 19.21 -8.32
N LEU A 591 45.64 19.58 -8.50
CA LEU A 591 45.99 20.78 -9.24
C LEU A 591 45.63 20.60 -10.71
N HIS A 592 44.96 21.57 -11.31
CA HIS A 592 44.71 21.61 -12.73
C HIS A 592 45.71 22.56 -13.40
N PRO A 593 46.37 22.19 -14.52
CA PRO A 593 46.15 20.99 -15.35
C PRO A 593 47.00 19.75 -15.00
N THR A 594 47.99 19.84 -14.10
CA THR A 594 48.99 18.78 -13.84
C THR A 594 48.45 17.52 -13.14
N ASN A 595 47.25 17.57 -12.58
CA ASN A 595 46.58 16.53 -11.80
C ASN A 595 47.37 16.02 -10.58
N THR A 596 48.32 16.79 -10.05
CA THR A 596 49.07 16.41 -8.85
C THR A 596 48.16 16.41 -7.61
N PRO A 597 48.18 15.34 -6.79
CA PRO A 597 47.36 15.26 -5.59
C PRO A 597 47.89 16.20 -4.50
N ILE A 598 46.97 16.91 -3.85
CA ILE A 598 47.22 17.72 -2.65
C ILE A 598 46.30 17.19 -1.56
N GLU A 599 46.87 16.99 -0.38
CA GLU A 599 46.14 16.56 0.81
C GLU A 599 46.05 17.70 1.83
N LEU A 600 45.04 17.65 2.68
CA LEU A 600 44.90 18.60 3.78
C LEU A 600 45.96 18.34 4.84
N PRO A 601 46.54 19.39 5.46
CA PRO A 601 47.45 19.21 6.58
C PRO A 601 46.71 18.56 7.76
N GLN A 602 47.37 17.65 8.48
CA GLN A 602 46.81 16.94 9.64
C GLN A 602 46.85 17.81 10.92
N SER A 603 46.36 19.04 10.84
CA SER A 603 46.27 19.95 11.99
C SER A 603 45.15 19.50 12.95
N GLU A 604 45.35 19.71 14.26
CA GLU A 604 44.34 19.43 15.30
C GLU A 604 42.99 20.11 15.04
N LEU A 605 42.98 21.26 14.35
CA LEU A 605 41.74 21.97 13.97
C LEU A 605 40.96 21.28 12.84
N ILE A 606 41.61 20.45 12.03
CA ILE A 606 41.01 19.81 10.84
C ILE A 606 40.44 18.43 11.18
N LYS A 607 41.01 17.73 12.16
CA LYS A 607 40.48 16.45 12.66
C LYS A 607 38.99 16.50 13.05
N PRO A 608 38.50 17.48 13.86
CA PRO A 608 37.08 17.54 14.22
C PRO A 608 36.19 17.91 13.02
N MET A 609 36.69 18.71 12.09
CA MET A 609 35.99 19.01 10.83
C MET A 609 35.76 17.75 9.99
N ILE A 610 36.74 16.86 9.89
CA ILE A 610 36.60 15.57 9.20
C ILE A 610 35.60 14.66 9.94
N LYS A 611 35.66 14.60 11.27
CA LYS A 611 34.73 13.81 12.10
C LYS A 611 33.28 14.23 11.86
N TRP A 612 32.96 15.52 11.95
CA TRP A 612 31.62 16.04 11.67
C TRP A 612 31.22 15.88 10.20
N GLY A 613 32.18 16.03 9.27
CA GLY A 613 31.92 15.79 7.85
C GLY A 613 31.52 14.35 7.54
N ALA A 614 32.20 13.37 8.14
CA ALA A 614 31.84 11.96 8.03
C ALA A 614 30.46 11.67 8.63
N PHE A 615 30.16 12.25 9.80
CA PHE A 615 28.84 12.16 10.44
C PHE A 615 27.72 12.68 9.53
N TYR A 616 27.82 13.91 9.01
CA TYR A 616 26.80 14.48 8.13
C TYR A 616 26.61 13.68 6.83
N ASN A 617 27.71 13.18 6.25
CA ASN A 617 27.65 12.35 5.05
C ASN A 617 26.92 11.02 5.31
N ALA A 618 27.13 10.41 6.47
CA ALA A 618 26.43 9.20 6.91
C ALA A 618 24.94 9.46 7.15
N VAL A 619 24.58 10.55 7.85
CA VAL A 619 23.18 10.97 8.05
C VAL A 619 22.47 11.14 6.71
N ALA A 620 23.09 11.82 5.75
CA ALA A 620 22.54 12.00 4.41
C ALA A 620 22.34 10.68 3.66
N ALA A 621 23.20 9.68 3.89
CA ALA A 621 23.07 8.36 3.26
C ALA A 621 21.95 7.50 3.86
N GLY A 622 21.65 7.69 5.16
CA GLY A 622 20.57 7.02 5.89
C GLY A 622 19.19 7.64 5.67
N LEU A 623 19.09 8.97 5.58
CA LEU A 623 17.82 9.68 5.32
C LEU A 623 17.22 9.37 3.94
N CYS A 624 18.00 8.79 3.05
CA CYS A 624 17.51 8.27 1.78
C CYS A 624 16.52 7.11 1.93
N ILE A 625 16.58 6.38 3.04
CA ILE A 625 15.75 5.20 3.31
C ILE A 625 14.30 5.64 3.52
N GLY A 626 13.35 4.84 3.05
CA GLY A 626 11.91 5.06 3.27
C GLY A 626 11.52 5.13 4.76
N ASP A 627 10.30 5.60 5.01
CA ASP A 627 9.73 5.68 6.37
C ASP A 627 9.44 4.30 6.94
N SER A 628 9.44 4.14 8.27
CA SER A 628 9.09 2.87 8.94
C SER A 628 7.69 2.37 8.63
N ASN A 629 6.75 3.28 8.34
CA ASN A 629 5.39 2.93 7.90
C ASN A 629 5.33 2.37 6.47
N SER A 630 6.31 2.71 5.63
CA SER A 630 6.37 2.29 4.22
C SER A 630 7.31 1.11 3.97
N LEU A 631 8.35 1.00 4.80
CA LEU A 631 9.40 0.01 4.69
C LEU A 631 9.67 -0.55 6.08
N HIS A 632 9.39 -1.83 6.29
CA HIS A 632 9.77 -2.50 7.54
C HIS A 632 11.17 -3.09 7.37
N LEU A 633 12.09 -2.62 8.22
CA LEU A 633 13.47 -3.11 8.30
C LEU A 633 13.66 -3.93 9.58
N ASP A 634 14.24 -5.11 9.43
CA ASP A 634 14.54 -6.01 10.53
C ASP A 634 15.67 -5.46 11.42
N SER A 635 15.60 -5.74 12.73
CA SER A 635 16.64 -5.35 13.68
C SER A 635 18.02 -5.89 13.30
N GLU A 636 18.09 -7.08 12.69
CA GLU A 636 19.34 -7.71 12.25
C GLU A 636 19.99 -6.93 11.11
N TRP A 637 19.19 -6.44 10.15
CA TRP A 637 19.70 -5.62 9.04
C TRP A 637 20.25 -4.29 9.55
N LEU A 638 19.56 -3.66 10.50
CA LEU A 638 20.02 -2.44 11.15
C LEU A 638 21.35 -2.69 11.88
N ALA A 639 21.44 -3.75 12.69
CA ALA A 639 22.69 -4.12 13.38
C ALA A 639 23.84 -4.40 12.40
N MET A 640 23.59 -5.14 11.32
CA MET A 640 24.59 -5.42 10.28
C MET A 640 25.10 -4.15 9.60
N SER A 641 24.23 -3.16 9.38
CA SER A 641 24.63 -1.91 8.76
C SER A 641 25.53 -1.06 9.65
N ILE A 642 25.39 -1.16 10.98
CA ILE A 642 26.16 -0.40 11.97
C ILE A 642 27.52 -1.06 12.21
N ASN A 643 27.55 -2.38 12.39
CA ASN A 643 28.78 -3.11 12.74
C ASN A 643 29.89 -3.03 11.68
N ASN A 644 29.53 -2.69 10.44
CA ASN A 644 30.48 -2.54 9.34
C ASN A 644 31.15 -1.15 9.27
N LEU A 645 30.75 -0.20 10.12
CA LEU A 645 31.14 1.21 10.04
C LEU A 645 31.98 1.67 11.23
N GLN A 646 32.76 2.73 11.03
CA GLN A 646 33.57 3.34 12.09
C GLN A 646 32.80 4.45 12.82
N GLY A 647 33.08 4.62 14.13
CA GLY A 647 32.43 5.53 15.10
C GLY A 647 31.50 6.63 14.54
N PRO A 648 32.02 7.71 13.91
CA PRO A 648 31.20 8.85 13.48
C PRO A 648 30.26 8.53 12.30
N GLU A 649 30.65 7.62 11.42
CA GLU A 649 29.79 7.17 10.31
C GLU A 649 28.66 6.28 10.82
N ALA A 650 28.97 5.37 11.75
CA ALA A 650 27.99 4.53 12.42
C ALA A 650 26.98 5.39 13.20
N ALA A 651 27.45 6.40 13.94
CA ALA A 651 26.61 7.35 14.64
C ALA A 651 25.68 8.13 13.71
N GLY A 652 26.20 8.62 12.58
CA GLY A 652 25.38 9.35 11.60
C GLY A 652 24.29 8.48 10.97
N LEU A 653 24.59 7.22 10.67
CA LEU A 653 23.58 6.27 10.17
C LEU A 653 22.50 5.99 11.23
N MET A 654 22.90 5.82 12.49
CA MET A 654 21.97 5.62 13.61
C MET A 654 21.03 6.79 13.82
N TYR A 655 21.54 8.02 13.75
CA TYR A 655 20.70 9.20 13.84
C TYR A 655 19.66 9.25 12.72
N ALA A 656 20.07 8.90 11.49
CA ALA A 656 19.15 8.83 10.35
C ALA A 656 18.08 7.73 10.49
N PHE A 657 18.41 6.57 11.08
CA PHE A 657 17.41 5.55 11.40
C PHE A 657 16.38 6.05 12.42
N GLY A 658 16.81 6.84 13.41
CA GLY A 658 15.91 7.50 14.35
C GLY A 658 14.96 8.49 13.67
N LEU A 659 15.48 9.37 12.81
CA LEU A 659 14.67 10.34 12.05
C LEU A 659 13.66 9.67 11.10
N ASN A 660 13.99 8.51 10.54
CA ASN A 660 13.08 7.72 9.71
C ASN A 660 12.14 6.79 10.51
N GLY A 661 12.28 6.74 11.83
CA GLY A 661 11.42 5.94 12.70
C GLY A 661 11.76 4.44 12.73
N HIS A 662 12.92 4.03 12.22
CA HIS A 662 13.36 2.62 12.24
C HIS A 662 13.99 2.21 13.58
N ILE A 663 14.39 3.16 14.42
CA ILE A 663 15.00 2.84 15.72
C ILE A 663 14.02 2.12 16.67
N THR A 664 12.70 2.22 16.45
CA THR A 664 11.71 1.46 17.23
C THR A 664 11.74 -0.05 16.98
N SER A 665 12.24 -0.49 15.82
CA SER A 665 12.38 -1.93 15.53
C SER A 665 13.66 -2.52 16.10
N MET A 666 14.61 -1.70 16.56
CA MET A 666 15.85 -2.18 17.16
C MET A 666 15.64 -2.68 18.59
N ASN A 667 16.36 -3.74 18.95
CA ASN A 667 16.39 -4.25 20.31
C ASN A 667 17.01 -3.25 21.28
N LEU A 668 16.36 -3.02 22.42
CA LEU A 668 16.84 -2.11 23.48
C LEU A 668 18.23 -2.53 24.02
N PHE A 669 18.53 -3.83 24.02
CA PHE A 669 19.85 -4.34 24.39
C PHE A 669 20.97 -3.78 23.50
N MET A 670 20.74 -3.77 22.17
CA MET A 670 21.71 -3.21 21.21
C MET A 670 21.91 -1.71 21.45
N ILE A 671 20.82 -0.99 21.75
CA ILE A 671 20.89 0.45 22.07
C ILE A 671 21.74 0.67 23.33
N HIS A 672 21.57 -0.16 24.36
CA HIS A 672 22.36 -0.10 25.58
C HIS A 672 23.84 -0.43 25.33
N GLU A 673 24.15 -1.46 24.54
CA GLU A 673 25.52 -1.81 24.16
C GLU A 673 26.22 -0.64 23.43
N LEU A 674 25.52 0.00 22.48
CA LEU A 674 26.04 1.15 21.76
C LEU A 674 26.23 2.38 22.65
N LEU A 675 25.36 2.62 23.63
CA LEU A 675 25.54 3.70 24.61
C LEU A 675 26.72 3.43 25.57
N SER A 676 26.95 2.15 25.91
CA SER A 676 28.08 1.75 26.76
C SER A 676 29.45 1.87 26.10
N SER A 677 29.49 2.00 24.77
CA SER A 677 30.75 2.17 24.02
C SER A 677 31.50 3.47 24.37
N GLY A 678 30.81 4.46 24.94
CA GLY A 678 31.43 5.71 25.40
C GLY A 678 31.71 6.75 24.31
N ASP A 679 31.39 6.48 23.04
CA ASP A 679 31.55 7.46 21.97
C ASP A 679 30.51 8.60 22.10
N PRO A 680 30.93 9.87 22.23
CA PRO A 680 29.99 10.98 22.48
C PRO A 680 29.07 11.22 21.28
N VAL A 681 29.59 11.13 20.05
CA VAL A 681 28.80 11.32 18.81
C VAL A 681 27.75 10.22 18.64
N MET A 682 28.07 8.97 19.01
CA MET A 682 27.12 7.85 19.00
C MET A 682 26.01 8.07 20.02
N SER A 683 26.36 8.49 21.22
CA SER A 683 25.39 8.79 22.28
C SER A 683 24.43 9.91 21.88
N ILE A 684 24.96 11.00 21.29
CA ILE A 684 24.16 12.11 20.74
C ILE A 684 23.18 11.60 19.67
N ALA A 685 23.67 10.79 18.73
CA ALA A 685 22.87 10.24 17.65
C ALA A 685 21.71 9.36 18.13
N ILE A 686 21.97 8.49 19.11
CA ILE A 686 20.97 7.59 19.69
C ILE A 686 19.92 8.38 20.46
N LEU A 687 20.33 9.31 21.33
CA LEU A 687 19.40 10.07 22.16
C LEU A 687 18.45 10.92 21.31
N LEU A 688 18.99 11.69 20.36
CA LEU A 688 18.19 12.48 19.44
C LEU A 688 17.33 11.59 18.51
N GLY A 689 17.89 10.48 18.03
CA GLY A 689 17.18 9.53 17.17
C GLY A 689 15.98 8.89 17.85
N CYS A 690 16.15 8.44 19.10
CA CYS A 690 15.08 7.89 19.93
C CYS A 690 14.00 8.93 20.24
N GLY A 691 14.40 10.16 20.60
CA GLY A 691 13.46 11.27 20.85
C GLY A 691 12.65 11.65 19.61
N ALA A 692 13.29 11.73 18.44
CA ALA A 692 12.61 12.05 17.19
C ALA A 692 11.64 10.94 16.72
N SER A 693 12.05 9.68 16.87
CA SER A 693 11.22 8.53 16.48
C SER A 693 9.96 8.38 17.32
N ARG A 694 10.03 8.76 18.59
CA ARG A 694 8.93 8.68 19.57
C ARG A 694 8.44 10.07 19.97
N ARG A 695 8.36 10.98 19.01
CA ARG A 695 7.87 12.34 19.25
C ARG A 695 6.45 12.34 19.84
N ALA A 696 6.21 13.19 20.84
CA ALA A 696 4.92 13.38 21.51
C ALA A 696 4.27 12.11 22.11
N THR A 697 5.03 11.03 22.38
CA THR A 697 4.47 9.81 22.99
C THR A 697 4.61 9.74 24.50
N ALA A 698 5.49 10.55 25.11
CA ALA A 698 5.80 10.51 26.54
C ALA A 698 6.17 9.10 27.07
N ASP A 699 6.90 8.32 26.27
CA ASP A 699 7.29 6.95 26.65
C ASP A 699 8.25 6.93 27.87
N VAL A 700 7.82 6.21 28.92
CA VAL A 700 8.51 6.09 30.20
C VAL A 700 9.89 5.44 30.06
N GLN A 701 10.07 4.47 29.16
CA GLN A 701 11.37 3.79 29.01
C GLN A 701 12.44 4.73 28.44
N MET A 702 12.08 5.51 27.42
CA MET A 702 12.97 6.50 26.82
C MET A 702 13.22 7.67 27.77
N TYR A 703 12.19 8.09 28.51
CA TYR A 703 12.35 9.09 29.55
C TYR A 703 13.40 8.69 30.59
N LYS A 704 13.34 7.44 31.11
CA LYS A 704 14.35 6.93 32.04
C LYS A 704 15.76 6.94 31.45
N MET A 705 15.91 6.56 30.19
CA MET A 705 17.19 6.60 29.47
C MET A 705 17.71 8.04 29.30
N MET A 706 16.85 9.01 28.99
CA MET A 706 17.26 10.42 28.86
C MET A 706 17.65 11.03 30.22
N VAL A 707 16.91 10.71 31.29
CA VAL A 707 17.17 11.19 32.65
C VAL A 707 18.53 10.72 33.18
N THR A 708 18.99 9.51 32.84
CA THR A 708 20.34 9.07 33.23
C THR A 708 21.46 9.91 32.62
N HIS A 709 21.19 10.63 31.53
CA HIS A 709 22.13 11.57 30.92
C HIS A 709 21.96 13.01 31.41
N LEU A 710 21.00 13.29 32.30
CA LEU A 710 20.70 14.63 32.84
C LEU A 710 20.89 14.65 34.36
N PRO A 711 22.03 15.16 34.87
CA PRO A 711 22.36 15.11 36.29
C PRO A 711 21.31 15.75 37.23
N PHE A 712 20.64 16.82 36.79
CA PHE A 712 19.65 17.54 37.62
C PHE A 712 18.33 16.79 37.80
N MET A 713 18.00 15.85 36.91
CA MET A 713 16.79 15.01 37.01
C MET A 713 17.07 13.68 37.70
N MET A 714 18.35 13.32 37.85
CA MET A 714 18.76 12.12 38.55
C MET A 714 18.55 12.30 40.05
N GLY A 715 18.03 11.26 40.72
CA GLY A 715 18.00 11.23 42.18
C GLY A 715 19.42 11.29 42.76
N PRO A 716 19.58 11.66 44.06
CA PRO A 716 20.89 11.73 44.68
C PRO A 716 21.58 10.35 44.63
N THR A 717 22.62 10.23 43.84
CA THR A 717 23.47 9.03 43.74
C THR A 717 24.87 9.34 44.27
N LEU A 718 25.49 8.38 44.95
CA LEU A 718 26.83 8.51 45.55
C LEU A 718 27.98 8.60 44.51
N LEU A 719 27.68 8.39 43.22
CA LEU A 719 28.65 8.47 42.12
C LEU A 719 28.48 9.80 41.38
N GLU A 720 29.54 10.62 41.37
CA GLU A 720 29.65 11.78 40.48
C GLU A 720 29.91 11.28 39.05
N LEU A 721 28.86 11.27 38.21
CA LEU A 721 28.99 10.95 36.79
C LEU A 721 29.31 12.22 36.00
N HIS A 722 30.53 12.33 35.49
CA HIS A 722 30.91 13.39 34.54
C HIS A 722 30.40 13.05 33.14
N ILE A 723 29.29 13.68 32.76
CA ILE A 723 28.68 13.53 31.43
C ILE A 723 29.02 14.74 30.59
N ASP A 724 29.53 14.53 29.37
CA ASP A 724 29.86 15.60 28.44
C ASP A 724 28.64 16.49 28.15
N THR A 725 28.84 17.81 28.13
CA THR A 725 27.79 18.81 27.95
C THR A 725 27.06 18.62 26.62
N MET A 726 27.77 18.20 25.56
CA MET A 726 27.17 17.90 24.26
C MET A 726 26.21 16.71 24.28
N ILE A 727 26.44 15.71 25.15
CA ILE A 727 25.48 14.61 25.35
C ILE A 727 24.26 15.13 26.11
N GLN A 728 24.47 16.00 27.09
CA GLN A 728 23.37 16.62 27.85
C GLN A 728 22.51 17.53 26.96
N THR A 729 23.10 18.31 26.04
CA THR A 729 22.34 19.14 25.08
C THR A 729 21.46 18.28 24.19
N ALA A 730 21.99 17.16 23.69
CA ALA A 730 21.25 16.18 22.91
C ALA A 730 20.10 15.55 23.71
N ALA A 731 20.35 15.17 24.97
CA ALA A 731 19.35 14.61 25.87
C ALA A 731 18.21 15.60 26.16
N LEU A 732 18.51 16.89 26.34
CA LEU A 732 17.50 17.94 26.55
C LEU A 732 16.58 18.11 25.33
N VAL A 733 17.14 18.22 24.13
CA VAL A 733 16.33 18.33 22.90
C VAL A 733 15.49 17.07 22.69
N ALA A 734 16.08 15.89 22.95
CA ALA A 734 15.37 14.62 22.85
C ALA A 734 14.20 14.52 23.86
N LEU A 735 14.40 14.99 25.09
CA LEU A 735 13.36 15.10 26.11
C LEU A 735 12.23 16.04 25.65
N GLY A 736 12.59 17.19 25.07
CA GLY A 736 11.65 18.13 24.48
C GLY A 736 10.79 17.51 23.37
N LEU A 737 11.40 16.72 22.48
CA LEU A 737 10.70 16.03 21.39
C LEU A 737 9.77 14.92 21.93
N LEU A 738 10.22 14.15 22.93
CA LEU A 738 9.44 13.07 23.55
C LEU A 738 8.17 13.61 24.22
N PHE A 739 8.29 14.74 24.92
CA PHE A 739 7.21 15.41 25.66
C PHE A 739 6.58 16.57 24.89
N ALA A 740 6.77 16.65 23.58
CA ALA A 740 6.20 17.73 22.78
C ALA A 740 4.67 17.79 22.97
N GLN A 741 4.13 18.99 23.20
CA GLN A 741 2.69 19.24 23.45
C GLN A 741 2.10 18.55 24.70
N THR A 742 2.90 18.06 25.66
CA THR A 742 2.36 17.38 26.86
C THR A 742 2.09 18.32 28.04
N SER A 743 2.68 19.52 28.06
CA SER A 743 2.50 20.53 29.11
C SER A 743 2.81 20.05 30.54
N HIS A 744 3.80 19.18 30.75
CA HIS A 744 4.20 18.75 32.10
C HIS A 744 4.93 19.85 32.89
N MET A 745 4.26 20.42 33.90
CA MET A 745 4.79 21.50 34.75
C MET A 745 6.05 21.14 35.53
N GLY A 746 6.14 19.92 36.08
CA GLY A 746 7.32 19.51 36.86
C GLY A 746 8.62 19.47 36.04
N ILE A 747 8.54 19.06 34.76
CA ILE A 747 9.70 19.07 33.87
C ILE A 747 10.04 20.50 33.45
N LEU A 748 9.02 21.30 33.15
CA LEU A 748 9.20 22.70 32.73
C LEU A 748 9.84 23.56 33.84
N SER A 749 9.42 23.40 35.09
CA SER A 749 9.99 24.16 36.22
C SER A 749 11.48 23.85 36.44
N GLN A 750 11.87 22.59 36.29
CA GLN A 750 13.27 22.15 36.35
C GLN A 750 14.09 22.68 35.17
N LEU A 751 13.56 22.63 33.94
CA LEU A 751 14.26 23.12 32.74
C LEU A 751 14.53 24.64 32.80
N ILE A 752 13.62 25.44 33.35
CA ILE A 752 13.81 26.90 33.49
C ILE A 752 14.93 27.19 34.49
N ASN A 753 15.04 26.39 35.55
CA ASN A 753 16.15 26.50 36.50
C ASN A 753 17.50 26.25 35.82
N GLU A 754 17.56 25.30 34.88
CA GLU A 754 18.78 25.00 34.13
C GLU A 754 19.18 26.12 33.15
N ILE A 755 18.24 26.84 32.52
CA ILE A 755 18.57 28.04 31.71
C ILE A 755 19.27 29.08 32.60
N GLY A 756 18.76 29.26 33.81
CA GLY A 756 19.30 30.21 34.79
C GLY A 756 20.43 29.67 35.63
N ARG A 757 21.05 28.51 35.34
CA ARG A 757 22.04 27.85 36.22
C ARG A 757 23.39 28.59 36.29
N PRO A 758 24.04 28.76 37.46
CA PRO A 758 25.37 29.38 37.57
C PRO A 758 26.47 28.49 37.03
N ALA A 759 27.61 29.08 36.67
CA ALA A 759 28.84 28.31 36.54
C ALA A 759 29.20 27.72 37.92
N CYS A 760 29.32 26.40 38.02
CA CYS A 760 29.75 25.75 39.25
C CYS A 760 31.21 26.15 39.57
N PRO A 761 31.57 26.37 40.84
CA PRO A 761 32.90 26.83 41.24
C PRO A 761 33.99 25.74 41.10
N ASP A 762 33.62 24.46 41.23
CA ASP A 762 34.58 23.36 41.36
C ASP A 762 35.07 22.77 40.02
N TYR A 763 34.39 23.09 38.90
CA TYR A 763 34.71 22.52 37.58
C TYR A 763 35.03 23.61 36.55
N GLU A 764 35.87 23.29 35.58
CA GLU A 764 36.06 24.14 34.40
C GLU A 764 34.71 24.31 33.70
N PRO A 765 34.25 25.56 33.47
CA PRO A 765 32.98 25.77 32.79
C PRO A 765 33.08 25.25 31.36
N PRO A 766 32.13 24.41 30.91
CA PRO A 766 32.16 23.87 29.57
C PRO A 766 32.07 25.00 28.53
N THR A 767 32.84 24.87 27.45
CA THR A 767 32.86 25.84 26.33
C THR A 767 31.47 26.05 25.71
N ASP A 768 30.63 25.02 25.78
CA ASP A 768 29.38 24.89 25.04
C ASP A 768 28.15 25.23 25.92
N ARG A 769 28.33 26.04 26.97
CA ARG A 769 27.24 26.42 27.89
C ARG A 769 26.06 27.12 27.19
N TYR A 770 26.32 27.83 26.08
CA TYR A 770 25.27 28.45 25.27
C TYR A 770 24.37 27.43 24.59
N SER A 771 24.94 26.42 23.94
CA SER A 771 24.16 25.39 23.25
C SER A 771 23.34 24.56 24.24
N TYR A 772 23.85 24.34 25.46
CA TYR A 772 23.07 23.74 26.55
C TYR A 772 21.86 24.57 26.95
N SER A 773 22.08 25.86 27.20
CA SER A 773 20.99 26.79 27.57
C SER A 773 19.95 26.89 26.45
N LEU A 774 20.40 26.93 25.20
CA LEU A 774 19.55 26.94 24.01
C LEU A 774 18.74 25.65 23.87
N ALA A 775 19.35 24.49 24.10
CA ALA A 775 18.67 23.20 24.10
C ALA A 775 17.56 23.14 25.17
N ALA A 776 17.80 23.69 26.37
CA ALA A 776 16.77 23.80 27.40
C ALA A 776 15.61 24.71 26.94
N GLY A 777 15.91 25.83 26.28
CA GLY A 777 14.90 26.72 25.67
C GLY A 777 14.06 26.03 24.60
N PHE A 778 14.69 25.25 23.71
CA PHE A 778 13.97 24.42 22.74
C PHE A 778 13.09 23.37 23.41
N ALA A 779 13.60 22.70 24.45
CA ALA A 779 12.83 21.70 25.18
C ALA A 779 11.58 22.31 25.84
N ILE A 780 11.72 23.45 26.51
CA ILE A 780 10.59 24.20 27.10
C ILE A 780 9.58 24.56 26.02
N GLY A 781 10.05 25.14 24.91
CA GLY A 781 9.19 25.55 23.79
C GLY A 781 8.43 24.38 23.15
N LEU A 782 9.06 23.20 23.03
CA LEU A 782 8.43 21.99 22.50
C LEU A 782 7.39 21.39 23.47
N ILE A 783 7.69 21.34 24.77
CA ILE A 783 6.79 20.80 25.79
C ILE A 783 5.55 21.68 25.95
N ALA A 784 5.74 23.00 25.94
CA ALA A 784 4.68 24.00 26.11
C ALA A 784 4.05 24.48 24.79
N LEU A 785 4.36 23.82 23.67
CA LEU A 785 4.04 24.28 22.31
C LEU A 785 2.54 24.62 22.14
N GLY A 786 2.26 25.91 21.88
CA GLY A 786 0.91 26.42 21.61
C GLY A 786 -0.08 26.38 22.78
N ARG A 787 0.37 26.08 24.00
CA ARG A 787 -0.49 25.90 25.19
C ARG A 787 -0.31 26.98 26.26
N GLY A 788 0.31 28.11 25.94
CA GLY A 788 0.66 29.14 26.93
C GLY A 788 -0.50 29.60 27.84
N GLU A 789 -1.73 29.70 27.33
CA GLU A 789 -2.91 30.09 28.12
C GLU A 789 -3.44 28.96 29.02
N ASP A 790 -3.41 27.72 28.51
CA ASP A 790 -3.81 26.53 29.26
C ASP A 790 -2.94 26.33 30.50
N LEU A 791 -1.65 26.69 30.42
CA LEU A 791 -0.71 26.64 31.53
C LEU A 791 -1.05 27.62 32.67
N LEU A 792 -1.69 28.75 32.36
CA LEU A 792 -2.17 29.69 33.36
C LEU A 792 -3.47 29.19 34.01
N SER A 793 -4.32 28.49 33.26
CA SER A 793 -5.62 28.00 33.73
C SER A 793 -5.56 26.68 34.52
N SER A 794 -4.55 25.84 34.27
CA SER A 794 -4.43 24.48 34.82
C SER A 794 -3.85 24.43 36.25
N VAL A 795 -3.73 25.57 36.93
CA VAL A 795 -3.21 25.67 38.30
C VAL A 795 -4.36 25.88 39.29
N PRO A 796 -4.88 24.81 39.94
CA PRO A 796 -6.00 24.92 40.89
C PRO A 796 -5.63 25.52 42.27
N PHE A 797 -4.36 25.85 42.53
CA PHE A 797 -3.91 26.44 43.80
C PHE A 797 -2.84 27.51 43.57
N VAL A 798 -2.87 28.58 44.38
CA VAL A 798 -1.90 29.69 44.37
C VAL A 798 -0.48 29.14 44.59
N GLU A 799 0.34 29.08 43.54
CA GLU A 799 1.75 28.72 43.67
C GLU A 799 2.54 29.83 44.39
N GLN A 800 3.54 29.42 45.18
CA GLN A 800 4.55 30.30 45.79
C GLN A 800 5.56 30.85 44.76
N TYR A 801 5.45 30.44 43.49
CA TYR A 801 6.39 30.76 42.42
C TYR A 801 5.74 31.61 41.31
N PRO A 802 6.47 32.56 40.71
CA PRO A 802 5.99 33.33 39.58
C PRO A 802 5.79 32.46 38.33
N ALA A 803 4.81 32.84 37.50
CA ALA A 803 4.45 32.12 36.28
C ALA A 803 5.66 31.91 35.35
N ILE A 804 5.71 30.77 34.65
CA ILE A 804 6.80 30.40 33.73
C ILE A 804 7.11 31.52 32.72
N ALA A 805 6.08 32.15 32.15
CA ALA A 805 6.24 33.24 31.19
C ALA A 805 6.97 34.45 31.80
N SER A 806 6.62 34.83 33.04
CA SER A 806 7.30 35.93 33.74
C SER A 806 8.76 35.62 34.05
N ARG A 807 9.06 34.37 34.42
CA ARG A 807 10.45 33.92 34.63
C ARG A 807 11.27 34.00 33.35
N LEU A 808 10.70 33.61 32.20
CA LEU A 808 11.34 33.72 30.88
C LEU A 808 11.59 35.19 30.48
N ILE A 809 10.69 36.11 30.81
CA ILE A 809 10.88 37.54 30.53
C ILE A 809 12.07 38.09 31.33
N VAL A 810 12.18 37.75 32.63
CA VAL A 810 13.31 38.19 33.45
C VAL A 810 14.65 37.58 32.95
N LEU A 811 14.63 36.34 32.45
CA LEU A 811 15.78 35.71 31.78
C LEU A 811 16.13 36.42 30.45
N MET A 812 15.14 36.99 29.75
CA MET A 812 15.35 37.72 28.50
C MET A 812 15.93 39.13 28.72
N GLU A 813 15.49 39.84 29.76
CA GLU A 813 15.87 41.23 30.03
C GLU A 813 17.11 41.35 30.93
N GLY A 814 17.46 40.31 31.69
CA GLY A 814 18.67 40.28 32.53
C GLY A 814 18.44 40.79 33.96
N GLY A 815 17.39 40.31 34.63
CA GLY A 815 17.08 40.69 36.02
C GLY A 815 17.72 39.82 37.11
N LEU A 816 17.27 40.02 38.36
CA LEU A 816 17.74 39.29 39.55
C LEU A 816 17.43 37.79 39.45
N ARG A 817 18.45 36.96 39.69
CA ARG A 817 18.33 35.49 39.60
C ARG A 817 17.29 34.88 40.56
N SER A 818 17.08 35.51 41.72
CA SER A 818 16.11 35.09 42.73
C SER A 818 14.66 35.12 42.24
N LEU A 819 14.36 35.86 41.17
CA LEU A 819 13.03 35.92 40.56
C LEU A 819 12.81 34.78 39.54
N CYS A 820 13.88 34.11 39.10
CA CYS A 820 13.85 33.14 38.01
C CYS A 820 14.17 31.71 38.43
N VAL A 821 15.09 31.51 39.37
CA VAL A 821 15.64 30.19 39.71
C VAL A 821 15.21 29.81 41.12
N PHE A 822 14.46 28.71 41.23
CA PHE A 822 13.97 28.19 42.51
C PHE A 822 14.40 26.73 42.67
N PRO A 823 15.34 26.41 43.56
CA PRO A 823 15.80 25.04 43.73
C PRO A 823 14.65 24.14 44.20
N SER A 824 14.39 23.05 43.46
CA SER A 824 13.28 22.13 43.73
C SER A 824 13.65 20.96 44.65
N THR A 825 14.88 20.90 45.15
CA THR A 825 15.35 19.87 46.08
C THR A 825 16.18 20.51 47.19
N ALA A 826 15.81 20.20 48.43
CA ALA A 826 16.60 20.49 49.61
C ALA A 826 17.93 19.74 49.53
N SER A 827 18.98 20.39 49.04
CA SER A 827 20.34 20.09 49.46
C SER A 827 20.43 20.48 50.93
N SER A 828 20.31 19.50 51.82
CA SER A 828 20.62 19.62 53.23
C SER A 828 22.11 19.94 53.39
N GLU A 829 22.47 21.22 53.33
CA GLU A 829 23.67 21.70 54.00
C GLU A 829 23.41 21.65 55.51
N GLY A 830 24.34 21.01 56.21
CA GLY A 830 24.26 20.71 57.62
C GLY A 830 24.02 21.94 58.49
N THR A 831 23.15 21.75 59.47
CA THR A 831 22.98 22.57 60.66
C THR A 831 24.31 23.09 61.21
N SER A 832 24.51 24.41 61.15
CA SER A 832 25.10 25.15 62.28
C SER A 832 24.68 26.62 62.28
N SER A 833 24.01 26.99 63.36
CA SER A 833 23.96 28.30 64.01
C SER A 833 23.40 29.52 63.25
N GLY A 834 22.35 30.10 63.84
CA GLY A 834 21.70 31.30 63.34
C GLY A 834 22.58 32.55 63.38
N HIS A 835 22.51 33.29 62.28
CA HIS A 835 22.39 34.75 62.29
C HIS A 835 21.70 35.18 60.99
N SER A 836 20.63 35.95 61.14
CA SER A 836 19.98 36.72 60.09
C SER A 836 20.92 37.80 59.58
N THR A 837 21.61 37.57 58.47
CA THR A 837 22.15 38.64 57.61
C THR A 837 22.31 38.12 56.18
N THR A 838 21.71 38.88 55.28
CA THR A 838 21.90 38.91 53.82
C THR A 838 23.38 38.84 53.41
N ALA A 839 23.87 37.66 53.06
CA ALA A 839 25.07 37.46 52.23
C ALA A 839 25.20 35.95 51.95
N SER A 840 24.49 35.43 50.95
CA SER A 840 24.86 34.14 50.36
C SER A 840 26.21 34.32 49.68
N THR A 841 27.24 33.70 50.23
CA THR A 841 28.60 33.68 49.71
C THR A 841 28.57 33.22 48.25
N PHE A 842 28.65 34.16 47.31
CA PHE A 842 28.64 33.89 45.87
C PHE A 842 29.88 33.07 45.51
N SER A 843 29.69 31.79 45.20
CA SER A 843 30.76 30.92 44.75
C SER A 843 31.21 31.35 43.35
N GLN A 844 32.37 31.98 43.27
CA GLN A 844 32.97 32.44 42.02
C GLN A 844 33.61 31.26 41.29
N SER A 845 33.26 31.03 40.03
CA SER A 845 34.03 30.12 39.18
C SER A 845 35.34 30.79 38.76
N ASN A 846 36.43 30.02 38.65
CA ASN A 846 37.76 30.58 38.33
C ASN A 846 37.85 31.19 36.92
N HIS A 847 36.92 30.84 36.01
CA HIS A 847 36.96 31.24 34.60
C HIS A 847 35.86 32.20 34.17
N VAL A 848 34.68 32.17 34.82
CA VAL A 848 33.54 33.03 34.47
C VAL A 848 33.04 33.76 35.72
N ARG A 849 33.06 35.09 35.65
CA ARG A 849 32.51 35.96 36.70
C ARG A 849 31.11 36.40 36.30
N GLU A 850 30.10 35.77 36.87
CA GLU A 850 28.71 36.23 36.78
C GLU A 850 28.39 37.19 37.94
N SER A 851 27.57 38.21 37.68
CA SER A 851 27.00 39.06 38.73
C SER A 851 25.74 38.43 39.31
N GLU A 852 25.09 39.11 40.26
CA GLU A 852 23.81 38.67 40.84
C GLU A 852 22.66 38.63 39.80
N ASN A 853 22.80 39.40 38.73
CA ASN A 853 21.87 39.42 37.61
C ASN A 853 22.20 38.29 36.64
N VAL A 854 21.14 37.76 36.03
CA VAL A 854 21.26 36.75 34.97
C VAL A 854 21.98 37.36 33.77
N ASN A 855 22.90 36.63 33.16
CA ASN A 855 23.58 37.05 31.93
C ASN A 855 22.61 36.94 30.73
N PRO A 856 22.11 38.07 30.17
CA PRO A 856 21.17 38.03 29.05
C PRO A 856 21.82 37.50 27.76
N HIS A 857 23.15 37.63 27.61
CA HIS A 857 23.84 37.12 26.42
C HIS A 857 23.80 35.59 26.30
N LEU A 858 23.60 34.88 27.41
CA LEU A 858 23.46 33.44 27.46
C LEU A 858 21.98 33.02 27.42
N THR A 859 21.16 33.72 28.19
CA THR A 859 19.79 33.29 28.54
C THR A 859 18.69 33.91 27.68
N ALA A 860 18.96 35.01 26.97
CA ALA A 860 17.96 35.69 26.16
C ALA A 860 17.52 34.88 24.93
N SER A 861 18.43 34.31 24.14
CA SER A 861 18.04 33.51 22.96
C SER A 861 17.15 32.31 23.33
N PRO A 862 17.52 31.49 24.34
CA PRO A 862 16.65 30.41 24.83
C PRO A 862 15.29 30.92 25.29
N ALA A 863 15.26 32.02 26.06
CA ALA A 863 14.03 32.57 26.61
C ALA A 863 13.08 33.10 25.53
N ILE A 864 13.60 33.80 24.52
CA ILE A 864 12.82 34.34 23.39
C ILE A 864 12.14 33.20 22.62
N ILE A 865 12.89 32.12 22.32
CA ILE A 865 12.36 30.98 21.57
C ILE A 865 11.34 30.21 22.40
N ALA A 866 11.65 29.95 23.67
CA ALA A 866 10.73 29.29 24.59
C ALA A 866 9.40 30.04 24.67
N LEU A 867 9.46 31.37 24.86
CA LEU A 867 8.28 32.24 24.91
C LEU A 867 7.52 32.23 23.56
N GLY A 868 8.22 32.33 22.44
CA GLY A 868 7.64 32.33 21.10
C GLY A 868 6.94 31.02 20.74
N LEU A 869 7.54 29.87 21.06
CA LEU A 869 6.94 28.54 20.82
C LEU A 869 5.81 28.23 21.81
N MET A 870 5.93 28.67 23.06
CA MET A 870 4.89 28.51 24.07
C MET A 870 3.58 29.22 23.67
N TYR A 871 3.68 30.42 23.10
CA TYR A 871 2.54 31.22 22.61
C TYR A 871 2.32 31.11 21.09
N LEU A 872 2.86 30.08 20.44
CA LEU A 872 2.71 29.88 19.00
C LEU A 872 1.22 29.86 18.61
N ARG A 873 0.83 30.71 17.66
CA ARG A 873 -0.56 30.81 17.13
C ARG A 873 -1.65 31.12 18.17
N THR A 874 -1.27 31.63 19.34
CA THR A 874 -2.23 32.00 20.40
C THR A 874 -2.80 33.42 20.23
N GLU A 875 -2.19 34.26 19.38
CA GLU A 875 -2.56 35.68 19.20
C GLU A 875 -2.50 36.52 20.49
N ASN A 876 -1.79 36.05 21.51
CA ASN A 876 -1.71 36.75 22.77
C ASN A 876 -0.87 38.04 22.63
N LYS A 877 -1.56 39.18 22.74
CA LYS A 877 -0.96 40.51 22.61
C LYS A 877 0.06 40.81 23.71
N TRP A 878 -0.15 40.35 24.93
CA TRP A 878 0.78 40.56 26.03
C TRP A 878 2.14 39.93 25.76
N ALA A 879 2.15 38.68 25.27
CA ALA A 879 3.39 38.01 24.90
C ALA A 879 4.07 38.69 23.70
N ALA A 880 3.29 39.16 22.73
CA ALA A 880 3.80 39.86 21.56
C ALA A 880 4.37 41.26 21.89
N GLU A 881 3.81 41.97 22.88
CA GLU A 881 4.31 43.25 23.38
C GLU A 881 5.66 43.10 24.08
N ASN A 882 5.83 42.06 24.91
CA ASN A 882 7.12 41.77 25.55
C ASN A 882 8.21 41.35 24.55
N LEU A 883 7.82 40.76 23.40
CA LEU A 883 8.73 40.44 22.30
C LEU A 883 8.99 41.61 21.35
N LYS A 884 8.30 42.75 21.53
CA LYS A 884 8.48 43.93 20.67
C LYS A 884 9.90 44.49 20.86
N ILE A 885 10.45 45.03 19.77
CA ILE A 885 11.74 45.71 19.83
C ILE A 885 11.53 47.05 20.53
N PRO A 886 12.44 47.45 21.45
CA PRO A 886 12.39 48.77 22.07
C PRO A 886 12.40 49.90 21.04
N GLU A 887 11.70 50.99 21.32
CA GLU A 887 11.64 52.16 20.44
C GLU A 887 12.81 53.14 20.68
N THR A 888 13.55 53.00 21.79
CA THR A 888 14.69 53.86 22.13
C THR A 888 16.01 53.29 21.61
N ILE A 889 16.89 54.16 21.11
CA ILE A 889 18.21 53.75 20.59
C ILE A 889 19.08 53.13 21.68
N SER A 890 19.09 53.70 22.89
CA SER A 890 19.87 53.17 24.02
C SER A 890 19.51 51.72 24.35
N ALA A 891 18.22 51.38 24.38
CA ALA A 891 17.78 50.01 24.63
C ALA A 891 18.07 49.08 23.44
N ILE A 892 18.13 49.60 22.21
CA ILE A 892 18.57 48.82 21.03
C ILE A 892 20.07 48.52 21.11
N GLU A 893 20.90 49.47 21.56
CA GLU A 893 22.35 49.30 21.72
C GLU A 893 22.71 48.24 22.78
N GLU A 894 21.88 48.06 23.80
CA GLU A 894 22.06 47.01 24.82
C GLU A 894 21.77 45.60 24.28
N ILE A 895 20.99 45.47 23.19
CA ILE A 895 20.55 44.18 22.66
C ILE A 895 21.45 43.72 21.51
N ARG A 896 21.92 42.47 21.57
CA ARG A 896 22.66 41.86 20.46
C ARG A 896 21.79 41.78 19.18
N PRO A 897 22.32 42.09 17.98
CA PRO A 897 21.56 42.06 16.73
C PRO A 897 20.89 40.70 16.42
N ASP A 898 21.52 39.58 16.78
CA ASP A 898 20.94 38.24 16.60
C ASP A 898 19.66 38.03 17.43
N LEU A 899 19.59 38.64 18.63
CA LEU A 899 18.41 38.60 19.48
C LEU A 899 17.27 39.41 18.87
N ILE A 900 17.58 40.49 18.15
CA ILE A 900 16.58 41.31 17.44
C ILE A 900 15.90 40.47 16.35
N LEU A 901 16.68 39.67 15.61
CA LEU A 901 16.15 38.73 14.63
C LEU A 901 15.24 37.68 15.29
N LEU A 902 15.65 37.11 16.42
CA LEU A 902 14.83 36.11 17.14
C LEU A 902 13.56 36.72 17.75
N ARG A 903 13.63 37.93 18.32
CA ARG A 903 12.48 38.66 18.87
C ARG A 903 11.44 38.94 17.79
N THR A 904 11.88 39.44 16.63
CA THR A 904 11.00 39.69 15.49
C THR A 904 10.37 38.40 14.97
N LEU A 905 11.17 37.34 14.77
CA LEU A 905 10.64 36.04 14.38
C LEU A 905 9.55 35.55 15.35
N CYS A 906 9.87 35.48 16.65
CA CYS A 906 8.98 34.93 17.66
C CYS A 906 7.71 35.78 17.82
N ARG A 907 7.82 37.11 17.75
CA ARG A 907 6.65 38.00 17.77
C ARG A 907 5.66 37.68 16.64
N HIS A 908 6.15 37.47 15.42
CA HIS A 908 5.28 37.13 14.29
C HIS A 908 4.78 35.68 14.35
N LEU A 909 5.50 34.74 14.98
CA LEU A 909 5.00 33.39 15.23
C LEU A 909 3.83 33.38 16.23
N VAL A 910 3.84 34.28 17.22
CA VAL A 910 2.70 34.51 18.13
C VAL A 910 1.53 35.14 17.37
N LEU A 911 1.79 36.22 16.62
CA LEU A 911 0.82 36.95 15.78
C LEU A 911 0.67 36.33 14.38
N TRP A 912 0.40 35.02 14.33
CA TRP A 912 0.44 34.23 13.10
C TRP A 912 -0.53 34.69 12.00
N ASN A 913 -1.71 35.18 12.38
CA ASN A 913 -2.76 35.58 11.44
C ASN A 913 -2.53 36.98 10.85
N GLU A 914 -1.72 37.83 11.48
CA GLU A 914 -1.38 39.16 10.97
C GLU A 914 -0.37 39.12 9.81
N ILE A 915 0.27 37.97 9.57
CA ILE A 915 1.28 37.82 8.51
C ILE A 915 0.63 37.93 7.12
N THR A 916 0.92 39.02 6.41
CA THR A 916 0.45 39.26 5.04
C THR A 916 1.60 39.30 4.03
N ALA A 917 1.32 38.91 2.79
CA ALA A 917 2.30 38.89 1.69
C ALA A 917 2.53 40.29 1.09
N SER A 918 2.96 41.26 1.90
CA SER A 918 3.22 42.63 1.43
C SER A 918 4.58 43.16 1.90
N THR A 919 5.24 43.99 1.07
CA THR A 919 6.46 44.71 1.48
C THR A 919 6.18 45.67 2.62
N ARG A 920 5.00 46.30 2.62
CA ARG A 920 4.53 47.21 3.68
C ARG A 920 4.51 46.54 5.04
N TRP A 921 4.02 45.30 5.11
CA TRP A 921 4.01 44.53 6.36
C TRP A 921 5.42 44.28 6.92
N VAL A 922 6.40 43.99 6.04
CA VAL A 922 7.80 43.85 6.47
C VAL A 922 8.33 45.17 7.00
N GLU A 923 8.01 46.30 6.35
CA GLU A 923 8.43 47.63 6.80
C GLU A 923 7.73 48.06 8.10
N GLU A 924 6.46 47.71 8.31
CA GLU A 924 5.69 47.94 9.54
C GLU A 924 6.29 47.20 10.75
N SER A 925 7.02 46.10 10.52
CA SER A 925 7.72 45.38 11.59
C SER A 925 8.93 46.13 12.15
N VAL A 926 9.45 47.13 11.42
CA VAL A 926 10.60 47.94 11.81
C VAL A 926 10.12 49.15 12.63
N PRO A 927 10.76 49.46 13.78
CA PRO A 927 10.42 50.67 14.53
C PRO A 927 10.54 51.93 13.65
N PRO A 928 9.59 52.88 13.73
CA PRO A 928 9.57 54.07 12.87
C PRO A 928 10.84 54.92 13.04
N LEU A 929 11.43 54.90 14.24
CA LEU A 929 12.70 55.56 14.53
C LEU A 929 13.84 55.04 13.64
N VAL A 930 13.98 53.71 13.52
CA VAL A 930 15.02 53.07 12.69
C VAL A 930 14.80 53.35 11.21
N LEU A 931 13.54 53.39 10.76
CA LEU A 931 13.20 53.77 9.38
C LEU A 931 13.59 55.22 9.06
N ASN A 932 13.30 56.16 9.97
CA ASN A 932 13.67 57.56 9.82
C ASN A 932 15.20 57.73 9.74
N TYR A 933 15.95 57.06 10.63
CA TYR A 933 17.41 57.11 10.59
C TYR A 933 18.00 56.42 9.35
N LYS A 934 17.40 55.32 8.88
CA LYS A 934 17.80 54.69 7.61
C LYS A 934 17.67 55.69 6.46
N GLN A 935 16.54 56.39 6.36
CA GLN A 935 16.30 57.37 5.31
C GLN A 935 17.29 58.53 5.38
N ARG A 936 17.58 59.06 6.58
CA ARG A 936 18.51 60.18 6.78
C ARG A 936 19.99 59.82 6.57
N LEU A 937 20.42 58.62 6.98
CA LEU A 937 21.83 58.21 6.93
C LEU A 937 22.23 57.52 5.61
N PHE A 938 21.29 56.84 4.96
CA PHE A 938 21.57 55.99 3.79
C PHE A 938 20.74 56.33 2.55
N GLY A 939 19.85 57.32 2.59
CA GLY A 939 19.09 57.79 1.42
C GLY A 939 19.96 58.48 0.37
N GLU A 940 19.43 58.61 -0.86
CA GLU A 940 20.04 59.47 -1.89
C GLU A 940 19.91 60.93 -1.45
N GLN A 941 21.05 61.61 -1.28
CA GLN A 941 21.08 63.06 -1.11
C GLN A 941 20.59 63.71 -2.41
N SER A 942 19.37 64.28 -2.40
CA SER A 942 19.15 65.49 -3.20
C SER A 942 20.06 66.54 -2.59
N LYS A 943 21.04 67.03 -3.34
CA LYS A 943 21.84 68.19 -2.97
C LYS A 943 20.88 69.35 -2.66
N THR A 944 20.64 69.63 -1.39
CA THR A 944 20.06 70.88 -0.93
C THR A 944 21.21 71.62 -0.25
N ASP A 945 21.56 72.79 -0.79
CA ASP A 945 22.66 73.66 -0.36
C ASP A 945 22.38 74.35 1.01
N ASN A 946 21.81 73.62 1.97
CA ASN A 946 21.55 74.13 3.32
C ASN A 946 22.68 73.66 4.26
N ASP A 947 23.52 74.58 4.69
CA ASP A 947 24.62 74.30 5.64
C ASP A 947 24.09 73.76 6.99
N ASP A 948 22.87 74.14 7.40
CA ASP A 948 22.21 73.66 8.63
C ASP A 948 21.91 72.15 8.60
N ASP A 949 21.49 71.61 7.44
CA ASP A 949 21.20 70.19 7.28
C ASP A 949 22.49 69.34 7.28
N GLU A 950 23.62 69.92 6.85
CA GLU A 950 24.93 69.27 6.92
C GLU A 950 25.49 69.25 8.35
N GLU A 951 25.33 70.33 9.13
CA GLU A 951 25.73 70.36 10.54
C GLU A 951 24.89 69.41 11.39
N ASP A 952 23.57 69.37 11.19
CA ASP A 952 22.67 68.42 11.85
C ASP A 952 23.02 66.97 11.48
N LEU A 953 23.36 66.70 10.22
CA LEU A 953 23.79 65.38 9.79
C LEU A 953 25.15 65.01 10.41
N ARG A 954 26.09 65.95 10.56
CA ARG A 954 27.38 65.70 11.25
C ARG A 954 27.18 65.44 12.74
N MET A 955 26.30 66.19 13.40
CA MET A 955 25.90 65.99 14.79
C MET A 955 25.26 64.62 15.00
N LEU A 956 24.32 64.22 14.12
CA LEU A 956 23.69 62.90 14.16
C LEU A 956 24.66 61.75 13.92
N GLN A 957 25.63 61.94 13.00
CA GLN A 957 26.67 60.95 12.75
C GLN A 957 27.67 60.80 13.89
N ALA A 958 27.84 61.83 14.72
CA ALA A 958 28.66 61.77 15.93
C ALA A 958 27.90 61.16 17.13
N ALA A 959 26.58 61.37 17.19
CA ALA A 959 25.74 60.91 18.29
C ALA A 959 25.28 59.44 18.16
N ILE A 960 25.14 58.91 16.94
CA ILE A 960 24.55 57.59 16.71
C ILE A 960 25.47 56.71 15.86
N ASP A 961 25.70 55.48 16.32
CA ASP A 961 26.46 54.50 15.57
C ASP A 961 25.67 53.99 14.34
N LYS A 962 26.22 54.25 13.16
CA LYS A 962 25.69 53.79 11.87
C LYS A 962 25.62 52.26 11.80
N GLN A 963 26.53 51.57 12.48
CA GLN A 963 26.59 50.11 12.48
C GLN A 963 25.37 49.51 13.20
N THR A 964 25.01 50.03 14.38
CA THR A 964 23.85 49.56 15.15
C THR A 964 22.55 49.68 14.36
N ILE A 965 22.32 50.82 13.71
CA ILE A 965 21.12 51.03 12.88
C ILE A 965 21.09 50.05 11.70
N ALA A 966 22.22 49.88 11.01
CA ALA A 966 22.31 49.01 9.85
C ALA A 966 22.09 47.53 10.23
N GLN A 967 22.73 47.06 11.30
CA GLN A 967 22.56 45.70 11.82
C GLN A 967 21.15 45.45 12.32
N THR A 968 20.54 46.41 13.03
CA THR A 968 19.17 46.31 13.52
C THR A 968 18.19 46.18 12.36
N TYR A 969 18.25 47.06 11.38
CA TYR A 969 17.35 47.02 10.22
C TYR A 969 17.46 45.70 9.45
N LEU A 970 18.68 45.24 9.14
CA LEU A 970 18.88 44.01 8.36
C LEU A 970 18.39 42.76 9.11
N ASN A 971 18.60 42.70 10.43
CA ASN A 971 18.16 41.57 11.25
C ASN A 971 16.64 41.53 11.44
N ILE A 972 15.98 42.68 11.55
CA ILE A 972 14.50 42.76 11.59
C ILE A 972 13.91 42.23 10.29
N VAL A 973 14.42 42.73 9.16
CA VAL A 973 13.95 42.32 7.82
C VAL A 973 14.17 40.82 7.61
N ALA A 974 15.33 40.29 8.02
CA ALA A 974 15.61 38.87 7.98
C ALA A 974 14.61 38.05 8.82
N GLY A 975 14.34 38.47 10.07
CA GLY A 975 13.39 37.80 10.96
C GLY A 975 11.96 37.82 10.42
N ALA A 976 11.50 38.95 9.87
CA ALA A 976 10.20 39.08 9.23
C ALA A 976 10.08 38.21 7.95
N CYS A 977 11.11 38.20 7.11
CA CYS A 977 11.15 37.35 5.91
C CYS A 977 11.15 35.86 6.25
N PHE A 978 11.81 35.47 7.35
CA PHE A 978 11.81 34.10 7.84
C PHE A 978 10.44 33.68 8.35
N ALA A 979 9.75 34.55 9.12
CA ALA A 979 8.36 34.33 9.53
C ALA A 979 7.41 34.18 8.32
N LEU A 980 7.56 35.05 7.31
CA LEU A 980 6.82 35.01 6.06
C LEU A 980 7.04 33.68 5.31
N ALA A 981 8.28 33.20 5.24
CA ALA A 981 8.62 31.93 4.62
C ALA A 981 8.03 30.73 5.36
N ILE A 982 8.03 30.73 6.70
CA ILE A 982 7.41 29.66 7.51
C ILE A 982 5.89 29.65 7.31
N ARG A 983 5.24 30.83 7.24
CA ARG A 983 3.80 30.95 6.99
C ARG A 983 3.36 30.37 5.64
N PHE A 984 4.16 30.63 4.61
CA PHE A 984 3.92 30.22 3.23
C PHE A 984 4.82 29.05 2.78
N ALA A 985 5.26 28.20 3.72
CA ALA A 985 6.15 27.09 3.40
C ALA A 985 5.56 26.19 2.30
N SER A 986 6.33 25.93 1.25
CA SER A 986 5.95 25.11 0.09
C SER A 986 4.69 25.54 -0.71
N THR A 987 4.15 26.75 -0.51
CA THR A 987 2.97 27.22 -1.27
C THR A 987 3.33 27.83 -2.63
N TRP A 988 4.60 28.16 -2.84
CA TRP A 988 5.13 28.77 -4.06
C TRP A 988 4.49 30.13 -4.40
N ASN A 989 4.10 30.92 -3.40
CA ASN A 989 3.54 32.25 -3.60
C ASN A 989 4.55 33.20 -4.27
N ALA A 990 4.16 33.80 -5.40
CA ALA A 990 4.98 34.70 -6.19
C ALA A 990 5.24 36.07 -5.52
N GLU A 991 4.29 36.58 -4.75
CA GLU A 991 4.43 37.87 -4.06
C GLU A 991 5.51 37.78 -2.97
N VAL A 992 5.41 36.76 -2.12
CA VAL A 992 6.39 36.45 -1.08
C VAL A 992 7.78 36.21 -1.68
N PHE A 993 7.84 35.51 -2.82
CA PHE A 993 9.08 35.31 -3.57
C PHE A 993 9.72 36.64 -3.98
N ASN A 994 8.94 37.56 -4.56
CA ASN A 994 9.43 38.86 -5.00
C ASN A 994 9.93 39.71 -3.82
N ILE A 995 9.25 39.65 -2.66
CA ILE A 995 9.66 40.36 -1.44
C ILE A 995 11.02 39.84 -0.96
N ILE A 996 11.16 38.53 -0.75
CA ILE A 996 12.42 37.94 -0.28
C ILE A 996 13.53 38.17 -1.32
N TRP A 997 13.22 38.06 -2.61
CA TRP A 997 14.18 38.33 -3.68
C TRP A 997 14.66 39.78 -3.69
N HIS A 998 13.76 40.75 -3.44
CA HIS A 998 14.12 42.17 -3.31
C HIS A 998 15.15 42.37 -2.19
N TYR A 999 14.91 41.83 -0.99
CA TYR A 999 15.86 41.96 0.12
C TYR A 999 17.17 41.18 -0.11
N ILE A 1000 17.12 40.02 -0.77
CA ILE A 1000 18.35 39.34 -1.20
C ILE A 1000 19.15 40.23 -2.15
N SER A 1001 18.51 40.85 -3.14
CA SER A 1001 19.18 41.75 -4.08
C SER A 1001 19.79 42.99 -3.40
N MET A 1002 19.19 43.45 -2.30
CA MET A 1002 19.70 44.54 -1.48
C MET A 1002 21.00 44.16 -0.74
N VAL A 1003 21.08 42.92 -0.24
CA VAL A 1003 22.23 42.41 0.53
C VAL A 1003 23.34 41.87 -0.39
N LEU A 1004 22.98 41.35 -1.56
CA LEU A 1004 23.89 40.71 -2.50
C LEU A 1004 24.69 41.75 -3.30
N LEU A 1005 25.93 42.04 -2.89
CA LEU A 1005 26.87 42.91 -3.62
C LEU A 1005 27.35 42.28 -4.94
N LEU A 1006 26.58 42.43 -6.03
CA LEU A 1006 27.06 42.13 -7.38
C LEU A 1006 27.58 43.37 -8.13
N ASP A 1007 27.17 44.58 -7.75
CA ASP A 1007 27.60 45.82 -8.40
C ASP A 1007 28.15 46.85 -7.40
N VAL A 1008 29.31 47.43 -7.73
CA VAL A 1008 30.05 48.44 -6.95
C VAL A 1008 29.33 49.80 -6.92
N GLN A 1009 28.17 49.95 -7.57
CA GLN A 1009 27.47 51.23 -7.67
C GLN A 1009 26.05 51.21 -7.07
N ARG A 1010 25.78 52.26 -6.28
CA ARG A 1010 24.49 52.77 -5.77
C ARG A 1010 23.98 52.21 -4.42
N ILE A 1011 24.08 53.08 -3.40
CA ILE A 1011 23.25 53.21 -2.18
C ILE A 1011 23.29 52.02 -1.20
N CYS A 1012 23.06 50.78 -1.65
CA CYS A 1012 23.08 49.57 -0.82
C CYS A 1012 24.49 49.21 -0.32
N SER A 1013 25.54 49.66 -1.01
CA SER A 1013 26.93 49.48 -0.56
C SER A 1013 27.25 50.21 0.74
N LYS A 1014 26.55 51.32 1.07
CA LYS A 1014 26.79 52.05 2.32
C LYS A 1014 26.20 51.33 3.54
N LEU A 1015 24.98 50.80 3.43
CA LEU A 1015 24.30 50.05 4.50
C LEU A 1015 25.04 48.73 4.80
N THR A 1016 25.32 47.95 3.76
CA THR A 1016 26.00 46.65 3.89
C THR A 1016 27.45 46.81 4.37
N ARG A 1017 28.13 47.90 3.98
CA ARG A 1017 29.47 48.24 4.50
C ARG A 1017 29.42 48.70 5.96
N ALA A 1018 28.39 49.44 6.38
CA ALA A 1018 28.22 49.89 7.75
C ALA A 1018 27.86 48.75 8.71
N ALA A 1019 27.05 47.77 8.27
CA ALA A 1019 26.66 46.63 9.10
C ALA A 1019 27.81 45.63 9.35
N GLY A 1020 28.80 45.58 8.47
CA GLY A 1020 29.91 44.63 8.50
C GLY A 1020 29.59 43.32 7.76
N VAL A 1021 30.65 42.65 7.28
CA VAL A 1021 30.55 41.48 6.39
C VAL A 1021 29.86 40.29 7.09
N THR A 1022 30.16 40.04 8.36
CA THR A 1022 29.64 38.89 9.12
C THR A 1022 28.13 38.96 9.33
N ALA A 1023 27.60 40.10 9.78
CA ALA A 1023 26.17 40.30 9.95
C ALA A 1023 25.42 40.15 8.62
N CYS A 1024 25.97 40.70 7.53
CA CYS A 1024 25.38 40.60 6.20
C CYS A 1024 25.37 39.15 5.67
N LEU A 1025 26.39 38.36 5.95
CA LEU A 1025 26.43 36.94 5.59
C LEU A 1025 25.39 36.12 6.36
N ASN A 1026 25.21 36.38 7.65
CA ASN A 1026 24.18 35.70 8.46
C ASN A 1026 22.77 36.06 7.97
N VAL A 1027 22.51 37.34 7.72
CA VAL A 1027 21.24 37.84 7.12
C VAL A 1027 21.03 37.21 5.74
N LEU A 1028 22.05 37.15 4.90
CA LEU A 1028 21.94 36.51 3.59
C LEU A 1028 21.64 35.01 3.73
N GLY A 1029 22.27 34.31 4.66
CA GLY A 1029 22.02 32.89 4.95
C GLY A 1029 20.57 32.64 5.37
N THR A 1030 20.03 33.46 6.28
CA THR A 1030 18.63 33.35 6.72
C THR A 1030 17.63 33.67 5.60
N LEU A 1031 17.90 34.67 4.75
CA LEU A 1031 17.07 34.97 3.58
C LEU A 1031 17.09 33.84 2.55
N VAL A 1032 18.26 33.22 2.30
CA VAL A 1032 18.38 32.06 1.40
C VAL A 1032 17.65 30.84 1.95
N ASN A 1033 17.74 30.57 3.25
CA ASN A 1033 16.96 29.53 3.91
C ASN A 1033 15.45 29.80 3.80
N SER A 1034 15.03 31.05 4.02
CA SER A 1034 13.64 31.50 3.87
C SER A 1034 13.12 31.23 2.45
N LEU A 1035 13.92 31.56 1.44
CA LEU A 1035 13.61 31.29 0.04
C LEU A 1035 13.52 29.78 -0.26
N GLY A 1036 14.41 28.98 0.35
CA GLY A 1036 14.40 27.52 0.28
C GLY A 1036 13.14 26.90 0.87
N ILE A 1037 12.68 27.38 2.03
CA ILE A 1037 11.45 26.94 2.70
C ILE A 1037 10.20 27.26 1.87
N LEU A 1038 10.12 28.49 1.34
CA LEU A 1038 9.02 28.93 0.48
C LEU A 1038 8.92 28.09 -0.81
N MET A 1039 10.06 27.84 -1.46
CA MET A 1039 10.14 27.21 -2.77
C MET A 1039 10.41 25.70 -2.73
N ALA A 1040 10.32 25.07 -1.54
CA ALA A 1040 10.56 23.65 -1.37
C ALA A 1040 9.69 22.81 -2.32
N GLY A 1041 10.31 21.88 -3.05
CA GLY A 1041 9.65 21.00 -4.01
C GLY A 1041 9.24 21.63 -5.36
N SER A 1042 9.40 22.94 -5.60
CA SER A 1042 9.05 23.58 -6.89
C SER A 1042 10.08 23.35 -8.00
N GLY A 1043 11.36 23.34 -7.63
CA GLY A 1043 12.49 23.39 -8.57
C GLY A 1043 12.66 24.73 -9.27
N ASN A 1044 12.35 25.87 -8.64
CA ASN A 1044 12.50 27.20 -9.24
C ASN A 1044 13.95 27.48 -9.73
N LEU A 1045 14.08 27.90 -10.99
CA LEU A 1045 15.36 28.10 -11.66
C LEU A 1045 16.12 29.35 -11.16
N GLN A 1046 15.42 30.42 -10.78
CA GLN A 1046 16.06 31.66 -10.30
C GLN A 1046 16.78 31.41 -8.97
N VAL A 1047 16.12 30.70 -8.05
CA VAL A 1047 16.72 30.27 -6.77
C VAL A 1047 17.92 29.35 -7.03
N LEU A 1048 17.79 28.40 -7.96
CA LEU A 1048 18.90 27.51 -8.31
C LEU A 1048 20.12 28.28 -8.85
N ARG A 1049 19.91 29.30 -9.68
CA ARG A 1049 20.97 30.18 -10.19
C ARG A 1049 21.62 30.97 -9.06
N LEU A 1050 20.84 31.49 -8.12
CA LEU A 1050 21.35 32.16 -6.92
C LEU A 1050 22.21 31.22 -6.07
N CYS A 1051 21.72 30.02 -5.74
CA CYS A 1051 22.50 29.03 -4.99
C CYS A 1051 23.80 28.65 -5.71
N ARG A 1052 23.76 28.54 -7.05
CA ARG A 1052 24.96 28.29 -7.87
C ARG A 1052 25.96 29.45 -7.79
N LEU A 1053 25.48 30.69 -7.81
CA LEU A 1053 26.33 31.88 -7.66
C LEU A 1053 27.00 31.91 -6.27
N LEU A 1054 26.24 31.70 -5.19
CA LEU A 1054 26.76 31.69 -3.82
C LEU A 1054 27.84 30.62 -3.63
N ARG A 1055 27.65 29.46 -4.26
CA ARG A 1055 28.62 28.36 -4.28
C ARG A 1055 29.91 28.69 -5.04
N ALA A 1056 29.84 29.55 -6.05
CA ALA A 1056 30.99 29.96 -6.86
C ALA A 1056 31.89 30.98 -6.16
N ARG A 1057 31.40 31.70 -5.14
CA ARG A 1057 32.16 32.76 -4.44
C ARG A 1057 33.51 32.31 -3.84
N VAL A 1058 33.71 31.01 -3.57
CA VAL A 1058 35.01 30.46 -3.11
C VAL A 1058 36.15 30.76 -4.09
N THR A 1059 35.88 30.94 -5.39
CA THR A 1059 36.93 31.13 -6.40
C THR A 1059 37.50 32.55 -6.44
N LEU A 1060 37.01 33.47 -5.60
CA LEU A 1060 37.47 34.86 -5.59
C LEU A 1060 38.72 35.03 -4.70
N PRO A 1061 39.72 35.85 -5.11
CA PRO A 1061 40.97 36.07 -4.36
C PRO A 1061 40.83 36.59 -2.93
N GLU A 1062 39.66 37.13 -2.57
CA GLU A 1062 39.36 37.69 -1.24
C GLU A 1062 38.76 36.66 -0.27
N ALA A 1063 38.39 35.47 -0.76
CA ALA A 1063 37.70 34.42 0.00
C ALA A 1063 38.55 33.82 1.15
N TYR A 1064 39.84 34.15 1.23
CA TYR A 1064 40.75 33.66 2.27
C TYR A 1064 40.53 34.30 3.65
N ARG A 1065 39.76 35.40 3.74
CA ARG A 1065 39.54 36.12 5.01
C ARG A 1065 38.28 35.68 5.77
N ASP A 1066 37.37 34.96 5.13
CA ASP A 1066 36.02 34.75 5.67
C ASP A 1066 35.82 33.33 6.21
N SER A 1067 36.15 33.13 7.48
CA SER A 1067 35.78 31.93 8.25
C SER A 1067 34.25 31.71 8.29
N THR A 1068 33.47 32.78 8.17
CA THR A 1068 32.00 32.78 8.19
C THR A 1068 31.34 32.32 6.89
N SER A 1069 32.11 32.01 5.84
CA SER A 1069 31.56 31.55 4.56
C SER A 1069 30.89 30.16 4.63
N HIS A 1070 31.18 29.36 5.67
CA HIS A 1070 30.59 28.04 5.87
C HIS A 1070 29.06 28.08 5.98
N SER A 1071 28.51 28.99 6.80
CA SER A 1071 27.06 29.07 7.04
C SER A 1071 26.27 29.34 5.76
N LEU A 1072 26.82 30.20 4.91
CA LEU A 1072 26.27 30.49 3.59
C LEU A 1072 26.31 29.27 2.66
N TYR A 1073 27.35 28.43 2.73
CA TYR A 1073 27.39 27.17 1.96
C TYR A 1073 26.36 26.16 2.46
N VAL A 1074 26.16 26.05 3.78
CA VAL A 1074 25.08 25.24 4.36
C VAL A 1074 23.74 25.73 3.84
N ALA A 1075 23.45 27.03 3.94
CA ALA A 1075 22.20 27.62 3.47
C ALA A 1075 21.98 27.43 1.95
N ALA A 1076 23.01 27.66 1.14
CA ALA A 1076 22.91 27.52 -0.31
C ALA A 1076 22.71 26.05 -0.74
N ASN A 1077 23.42 25.10 -0.13
CA ASN A 1077 23.30 23.68 -0.47
C ASN A 1077 22.01 23.06 0.09
N THR A 1078 21.58 23.43 1.30
CA THR A 1078 20.27 23.02 1.85
C THR A 1078 19.13 23.54 0.99
N ALA A 1079 19.10 24.83 0.67
CA ALA A 1079 18.09 25.42 -0.20
C ALA A 1079 18.07 24.73 -1.59
N MET A 1080 19.24 24.44 -2.16
CA MET A 1080 19.34 23.71 -3.43
C MET A 1080 18.72 22.30 -3.36
N GLY A 1081 18.94 21.58 -2.25
CA GLY A 1081 18.31 20.28 -1.99
C GLY A 1081 16.79 20.39 -1.77
N MET A 1082 16.35 21.38 -0.98
CA MET A 1082 14.93 21.63 -0.67
C MET A 1082 14.10 21.98 -1.90
N LEU A 1083 14.64 22.75 -2.86
CA LEU A 1083 13.97 23.00 -4.15
C LEU A 1083 13.53 21.71 -4.84
N MET A 1084 14.25 20.62 -4.60
CA MET A 1084 14.02 19.30 -5.17
C MET A 1084 13.79 18.23 -4.09
N LEU A 1085 13.13 18.58 -2.99
CA LEU A 1085 12.95 17.72 -1.82
C LEU A 1085 12.39 16.32 -2.21
N GLY A 1086 13.16 15.27 -1.91
CA GLY A 1086 12.93 13.89 -2.36
C GLY A 1086 12.56 13.79 -3.84
N ARG A 1087 13.34 14.46 -4.69
CA ARG A 1087 13.17 14.62 -6.14
C ARG A 1087 11.82 15.18 -6.55
N GLY A 1088 11.24 16.03 -5.70
CA GLY A 1088 9.95 16.70 -5.92
C GLY A 1088 8.74 15.90 -5.46
N ARG A 1089 8.92 14.88 -4.60
CA ARG A 1089 7.82 14.13 -3.98
C ARG A 1089 7.32 14.74 -2.68
N TYR A 1090 8.21 15.38 -1.93
CA TYR A 1090 7.88 15.90 -0.61
C TYR A 1090 7.77 17.42 -0.64
N ALA A 1091 6.97 17.93 0.29
CA ALA A 1091 6.81 19.33 0.61
C ALA A 1091 6.79 19.46 2.13
N LEU A 1092 7.01 20.67 2.63
CA LEU A 1092 6.96 20.95 4.06
C LEU A 1092 5.51 21.15 4.51
N LYS A 1093 5.21 20.69 5.72
CA LYS A 1093 3.92 20.89 6.38
C LYS A 1093 4.02 22.05 7.38
N THR A 1094 2.92 22.76 7.61
CA THR A 1094 2.84 23.91 8.53
C THR A 1094 2.03 23.59 9.80
N ASP A 1095 2.19 22.39 10.36
CA ASP A 1095 1.67 22.05 11.70
C ASP A 1095 2.52 22.73 12.78
N ASP A 1096 1.99 22.91 13.98
CA ASP A 1096 2.71 23.56 15.10
C ASP A 1096 4.05 22.87 15.39
N LEU A 1097 4.05 21.53 15.45
CA LEU A 1097 5.26 20.73 15.65
C LEU A 1097 6.21 20.82 14.44
N SER A 1098 5.66 20.93 13.22
CA SER A 1098 6.48 21.11 12.02
C SER A 1098 7.13 22.50 11.99
N ILE A 1099 6.42 23.54 12.45
CA ILE A 1099 6.94 24.91 12.59
C ILE A 1099 8.05 24.93 13.64
N ALA A 1100 7.81 24.35 14.82
CA ALA A 1100 8.83 24.24 15.84
C ALA A 1100 10.08 23.50 15.31
N ALA A 1101 9.90 22.39 14.61
CA ALA A 1101 11.00 21.65 13.98
C ALA A 1101 11.74 22.48 12.90
N LEU A 1102 11.03 23.30 12.11
CA LEU A 1102 11.63 24.20 11.13
C LEU A 1102 12.46 25.30 11.79
N VAL A 1103 11.94 25.91 12.87
CA VAL A 1103 12.67 26.93 13.64
C VAL A 1103 13.94 26.36 14.27
N ILE A 1104 13.86 25.14 14.82
CA ILE A 1104 15.03 24.45 15.39
C ILE A 1104 16.05 24.08 14.29
N SER A 1105 15.57 23.58 13.14
CA SER A 1105 16.46 23.12 12.05
C SER A 1105 17.14 24.27 11.30
N PHE A 1106 16.46 25.42 11.15
CA PHE A 1106 16.97 26.60 10.45
C PHE A 1106 17.26 27.74 11.44
N PHE A 1107 17.74 27.40 12.63
CA PHE A 1107 18.08 28.39 13.64
C PHE A 1107 19.04 29.44 13.06
N PRO A 1108 18.73 30.74 13.16
CA PRO A 1108 19.40 31.79 12.37
C PRO A 1108 20.82 32.10 12.85
N ILE A 1109 21.24 31.59 14.00
CA ILE A 1109 22.61 31.73 14.50
C ILE A 1109 23.44 30.60 13.93
N SER A 1110 24.40 30.96 13.08
CA SER A 1110 25.25 29.99 12.42
C SER A 1110 26.59 29.82 13.13
N PRO A 1111 27.15 28.60 13.17
CA PRO A 1111 28.43 28.34 13.80
C PRO A 1111 29.58 29.01 13.03
N HIS A 1112 30.61 29.44 13.76
CA HIS A 1112 31.80 30.07 13.16
C HIS A 1112 32.71 29.07 12.43
N ALA A 1113 32.70 27.81 12.88
CA ALA A 1113 33.43 26.71 12.25
C ALA A 1113 32.58 25.43 12.27
N LEU A 1114 32.91 24.44 11.42
CA LEU A 1114 32.20 23.16 11.37
C LEU A 1114 32.23 22.36 12.69
N SER A 1115 33.28 22.55 13.49
CA SER A 1115 33.47 21.90 14.78
C SER A 1115 32.96 22.74 15.94
N ASP A 1116 32.55 23.99 15.68
CA ASP A 1116 32.08 24.92 16.69
C ASP A 1116 30.58 24.70 16.88
N ASN A 1117 30.20 24.22 18.07
CA ASN A 1117 28.81 23.96 18.44
C ASN A 1117 28.29 25.00 19.43
N ARG A 1118 28.98 26.14 19.57
CA ARG A 1118 28.62 27.22 20.49
C ARG A 1118 27.44 28.04 20.01
#